data_AF-A0A947VDQ6-F1
#
_entry.id   AF-A0A947VDQ6-F1
#
_cell.length_a   1.000
_cell.length_b   1.000
_cell.length_c   1.000
_cell.angle_alpha   90.00
_cell.angle_beta   90.00
_cell.angle_gamma   90.00
#
_symmetry.space_group_name_H-M   'P 1'
#
loop_
_entity.id
_entity.type
_entity.pdbx_description
1 polymer ?
#
loop_
_entity_poly.entity_id
_entity_poly.type
_entity_poly.pdbx_seq_one_letter_code
_entity_poly.pdbx_strand_id
1 'polypeptide(L)'
;MTATAAALPAPLLRRLLAVALAVLAGILWYDYPVFKPLLGGFLLVYGVLLFRWPLVWLAVLPACVPILQLAHWSGRLFLEDLDIVFVFTLAVLLWRAPVPHRHQRFPFAIHLVVFALAVSYLSSLAIGLTPWPDWRAPDVLASFLSPANALRLSKGFVWAALLSPFILRAFREHPEAAQRMVVGGMVAGALVTGAMALWERGVWQALIYGRDRYQILGPLLDFSTPYRITGTFAEMHTGGEAIDGYLGLAWPMMVLALALSRRPWTLALSSLALGLLIYSLVTTFSRGLYFSLAVAGAVWLFGLWRVRHAGNRTGETVRIGRVLLLLGMAALLMGYGYSRGGSLSLASPMLMFCAAAWLAWRPLTRNVGAAVLVAIFAAGVWATVHGMVTSKWHPIGLGAALPLSILLVSGAAVSGHMAGRLLPRGGGIKPYLVVVMVLVAGAGTLAPALLGYRMTERLSGVGADFSTRADHWRHALSLKQGHLLDQALGMGLGSFPREYHWDNANRPEGSGNFTLAREAGNTFLRSTGGKDLRFGQRLSVAAMEPLQLRMRVRSPSPEARLKIRLCRRFVIHPSEWNSQCVTLDHTVTHTRGAWQTLAFDLDAGRIGDGRQWARPPLMLEINNRREYRLMSQPPAVVDLDDISLTDGRGRAYVVNGDFEHGMDRWLPYYDFNHLPWHIKNLWLHLYFEQGALGVLAFAAAWLAALGVAWRAAGRGQLFPVGVAAALTGFVAVGTFGSPIDAPRVAWLFYFLFFVLIAHAGAVEPTRTRARLRRHPASSRAKI
;
A
#
# COMPACT_ATOMS: atom_id res chain seq x y z
N MET A 1 31.11 -24.92 -46.69
CA MET A 1 30.11 -25.54 -45.79
C MET A 1 29.83 -24.57 -44.64
N THR A 2 28.84 -23.69 -44.80
CA THR A 2 28.38 -22.79 -43.74
C THR A 2 27.01 -23.28 -43.30
N ALA A 3 26.98 -23.99 -42.17
CA ALA A 3 25.73 -24.40 -41.54
C ALA A 3 25.00 -23.15 -41.05
N THR A 4 23.99 -22.72 -41.80
CA THR A 4 23.01 -21.75 -41.34
C THR A 4 22.22 -22.40 -40.20
N ALA A 5 22.47 -21.96 -38.97
CA ALA A 5 21.68 -22.36 -37.81
C ALA A 5 20.20 -22.03 -38.08
N ALA A 6 19.39 -23.05 -38.37
CA ALA A 6 17.97 -22.88 -38.61
C ALA A 6 17.31 -22.30 -37.35
N ALA A 7 16.78 -21.08 -37.43
CA ALA A 7 16.08 -20.44 -36.32
C ALA A 7 14.88 -21.29 -35.89
N LEU A 8 14.76 -21.58 -34.60
CA LEU A 8 13.66 -22.39 -34.05
C LEU A 8 12.30 -21.77 -34.38
N PRO A 9 11.27 -22.56 -34.70
CA PRO A 9 9.93 -22.03 -34.93
C PRO A 9 9.41 -21.31 -33.67
N ALA A 10 8.88 -20.10 -33.85
CA ALA A 10 8.36 -19.23 -32.78
C ALA A 10 7.49 -19.94 -31.70
N PRO A 11 6.58 -20.89 -32.02
CA PRO A 11 5.83 -21.62 -31.00
C PRO A 11 6.69 -22.55 -30.13
N LEU A 12 7.76 -23.13 -30.67
CA LEU A 12 8.69 -23.98 -29.92
C LEU A 12 9.50 -23.14 -28.94
N LEU A 13 10.07 -22.02 -29.40
CA LEU A 13 10.81 -21.09 -28.54
C LEU A 13 9.96 -20.59 -27.35
N ARG A 14 8.69 -20.25 -27.61
CA ARG A 14 7.75 -19.82 -26.57
C ARG A 14 7.51 -20.90 -25.51
N ARG A 15 7.36 -22.16 -25.94
CA ARG A 15 7.16 -23.30 -25.02
C ARG A 15 8.43 -23.61 -24.23
N LEU A 16 9.59 -23.53 -24.86
CA LEU A 16 10.89 -23.67 -24.16
C LEU A 16 11.05 -22.59 -23.10
N LEU A 17 10.74 -21.33 -23.41
CA LEU A 17 10.75 -20.24 -22.44
C LEU A 17 9.74 -20.47 -21.30
N ALA A 18 8.53 -20.95 -21.62
CA ALA A 18 7.54 -21.29 -20.61
C ALA A 18 8.05 -22.37 -19.64
N VAL A 19 8.68 -23.43 -20.16
CA VAL A 19 9.29 -24.48 -19.33
C VAL A 19 10.45 -23.93 -18.50
N ALA A 20 11.34 -23.12 -19.09
CA ALA A 20 12.45 -22.51 -18.37
C ALA A 20 11.97 -21.63 -17.19
N LEU A 21 10.92 -20.82 -17.41
CA LEU A 21 10.32 -20.02 -16.35
C LEU A 21 9.59 -20.87 -15.31
N ALA A 22 8.95 -21.97 -15.70
CA ALA A 22 8.34 -22.90 -14.75
C ALA A 22 9.40 -23.57 -13.85
N VAL A 23 10.54 -23.97 -14.42
CA VAL A 23 11.68 -24.49 -13.67
C VAL A 23 12.24 -23.42 -12.73
N LEU A 24 12.42 -22.19 -13.21
CA LEU A 24 12.87 -21.08 -12.38
C LEU A 24 11.91 -20.82 -11.20
N ALA A 25 10.60 -20.81 -11.44
CA ALA A 25 9.61 -20.68 -10.36
C ALA A 25 9.73 -21.82 -9.35
N GLY A 26 9.97 -23.06 -9.82
CA GLY A 26 10.21 -24.22 -8.97
C GLY A 26 11.47 -24.09 -8.11
N ILE A 27 12.57 -23.61 -8.69
CA ILE A 27 13.84 -23.34 -7.97
C ILE A 27 13.63 -22.26 -6.91
N LEU A 28 13.03 -21.13 -7.28
CA LEU A 28 12.79 -20.02 -6.34
C LEU A 28 11.85 -20.43 -5.21
N TRP A 29 10.83 -21.24 -5.49
CA TRP A 29 9.94 -21.81 -4.47
C TRP A 29 10.66 -22.77 -3.53
N TYR A 30 11.49 -23.67 -4.08
CA TYR A 30 12.26 -24.62 -3.28
C TYR A 30 13.28 -23.92 -2.39
N ASP A 31 13.88 -22.84 -2.87
CA ASP A 31 14.86 -22.04 -2.15
C ASP A 31 14.23 -21.13 -1.07
N TYR A 32 12.94 -20.76 -1.19
CA TYR A 32 12.31 -19.77 -0.30
C TYR A 32 12.26 -20.21 1.18
N PRO A 33 12.74 -19.42 2.15
CA PRO A 33 13.11 -19.92 3.48
C PRO A 33 11.91 -20.25 4.39
N VAL A 34 10.68 -19.88 4.02
CA VAL A 34 9.51 -19.97 4.90
C VAL A 34 8.26 -20.44 4.17
N PHE A 35 7.36 -21.12 4.91
CA PHE A 35 6.03 -21.50 4.44
C PHE A 35 6.00 -22.26 3.09
N LYS A 36 7.08 -22.99 2.73
CA LYS A 36 7.21 -23.70 1.45
C LYS A 36 5.98 -24.56 1.10
N PRO A 37 5.40 -25.38 2.01
CA PRO A 37 4.23 -26.20 1.67
C PRO A 37 2.98 -25.37 1.36
N LEU A 38 2.75 -24.27 2.09
CA LEU A 38 1.62 -23.37 1.86
C LEU A 38 1.77 -22.63 0.53
N LEU A 39 2.98 -22.13 0.24
CA LEU A 39 3.27 -21.46 -1.03
C LEU A 39 3.15 -22.44 -2.21
N GLY A 40 3.63 -23.67 -2.06
CA GLY A 40 3.51 -24.71 -3.09
C GLY A 40 2.05 -25.12 -3.34
N GLY A 41 1.27 -25.32 -2.28
CA GLY A 41 -0.17 -25.57 -2.37
C GLY A 41 -0.92 -24.41 -3.03
N PHE A 42 -0.57 -23.17 -2.68
CA PHE A 42 -1.10 -21.98 -3.34
C PHE A 42 -0.79 -21.97 -4.84
N LEU A 43 0.47 -22.18 -5.25
CA LEU A 43 0.88 -22.22 -6.65
C LEU A 43 0.18 -23.34 -7.43
N LEU A 44 0.00 -24.50 -6.82
CA LEU A 44 -0.74 -25.63 -7.41
C LEU A 44 -2.20 -25.25 -7.68
N VAL A 45 -2.91 -24.79 -6.65
CA VAL A 45 -4.32 -24.39 -6.77
C VAL A 45 -4.44 -23.24 -7.77
N TYR A 46 -3.61 -22.21 -7.64
CA TYR A 46 -3.59 -21.09 -8.57
C TYR A 46 -3.32 -21.55 -10.01
N GLY A 47 -2.40 -22.48 -10.23
CA GLY A 47 -2.14 -23.08 -11.53
C GLY A 47 -3.38 -23.75 -12.12
N VAL A 48 -4.04 -24.63 -11.35
CA VAL A 48 -5.30 -25.29 -11.75
C VAL A 48 -6.37 -24.25 -12.10
N LEU A 49 -6.55 -23.23 -11.26
CA LEU A 49 -7.48 -22.14 -11.52
C LEU A 49 -7.13 -21.36 -12.78
N LEU A 50 -5.85 -21.11 -13.01
CA LEU A 50 -5.36 -20.37 -14.17
C LEU A 50 -5.54 -21.17 -15.46
N PHE A 51 -5.45 -22.50 -15.43
CA PHE A 51 -5.82 -23.38 -16.56
C PHE A 51 -7.33 -23.39 -16.81
N ARG A 52 -8.15 -23.46 -15.76
CA ARG A 52 -9.61 -23.48 -15.86
C ARG A 52 -10.22 -22.14 -16.26
N TRP A 53 -9.65 -21.04 -15.77
CA TRP A 53 -10.11 -19.67 -15.96
C TRP A 53 -8.91 -18.77 -16.37
N PRO A 54 -8.63 -18.65 -17.67
CA PRO A 54 -7.43 -17.98 -18.18
C PRO A 54 -7.24 -16.51 -17.79
N LEU A 55 -8.28 -15.85 -17.28
CA LEU A 55 -8.26 -14.44 -16.88
C LEU A 55 -8.08 -14.25 -15.37
N VAL A 56 -8.06 -15.32 -14.57
CA VAL A 56 -8.05 -15.23 -13.10
C VAL A 56 -6.80 -14.52 -12.55
N TRP A 57 -5.67 -14.59 -13.28
CA TRP A 57 -4.44 -13.88 -12.93
C TRP A 57 -4.61 -12.35 -12.84
N LEU A 58 -5.55 -11.77 -13.62
CA LEU A 58 -5.88 -10.34 -13.54
C LEU A 58 -6.51 -9.97 -12.19
N ALA A 59 -7.08 -10.93 -11.47
CA ALA A 59 -7.57 -10.77 -10.11
C ALA A 59 -6.51 -11.17 -9.06
N VAL A 60 -5.84 -12.30 -9.27
CA VAL A 60 -4.89 -12.86 -8.31
C VAL A 60 -3.69 -11.95 -8.11
N LEU A 61 -3.07 -11.42 -9.19
CA LEU A 61 -1.86 -10.61 -9.03
C LEU A 61 -2.12 -9.30 -8.26
N PRO A 62 -3.14 -8.48 -8.56
CA PRO A 62 -3.45 -7.30 -7.74
C PRO A 62 -3.83 -7.63 -6.30
N ALA A 63 -4.53 -8.75 -6.07
CA ALA A 63 -4.85 -9.21 -4.73
C ALA A 63 -3.59 -9.63 -3.95
N CYS A 64 -2.61 -10.24 -4.61
CA CYS A 64 -1.37 -10.68 -3.99
C CYS A 64 -0.48 -9.53 -3.51
N VAL A 65 -0.62 -8.30 -4.06
CA VAL A 65 0.20 -7.14 -3.64
C VAL A 65 0.16 -6.89 -2.13
N PRO A 66 -1.02 -6.80 -1.49
CA PRO A 66 -1.12 -6.74 -0.03
C PRO A 66 -1.22 -8.12 0.66
N ILE A 67 -1.54 -9.21 -0.03
CA ILE A 67 -1.71 -10.53 0.64
C ILE A 67 -0.36 -11.21 0.89
N LEU A 68 0.50 -11.22 -0.13
CA LEU A 68 1.75 -11.97 -0.16
C LEU A 68 2.91 -11.07 0.25
N GLN A 69 3.15 -10.99 1.56
CA GLN A 69 4.13 -10.12 2.22
C GLN A 69 4.97 -10.92 3.24
N LEU A 70 5.63 -11.97 2.75
CA LEU A 70 6.31 -12.91 3.62
C LEU A 70 7.71 -12.44 4.08
N ALA A 71 8.21 -11.31 3.58
CA ALA A 71 9.48 -10.70 3.97
C ALA A 71 9.67 -10.55 5.48
N HIS A 72 8.60 -10.31 6.23
CA HIS A 72 8.65 -10.27 7.70
C HIS A 72 9.06 -11.59 8.39
N TRP A 73 8.92 -12.72 7.70
CA TRP A 73 9.34 -14.03 8.18
C TRP A 73 10.51 -14.58 7.38
N SER A 74 10.62 -14.25 6.08
CA SER A 74 11.66 -14.75 5.20
C SER A 74 12.94 -13.94 5.26
N GLY A 75 12.92 -12.67 5.66
CA GLY A 75 14.07 -11.76 5.57
C GLY A 75 14.38 -11.27 4.15
N ARG A 76 13.69 -11.79 3.11
CA ARG A 76 13.99 -11.48 1.70
C ARG A 76 13.26 -10.23 1.22
N LEU A 77 14.01 -9.25 0.75
CA LEU A 77 13.51 -7.96 0.23
C LEU A 77 13.70 -7.75 -1.28
N PHE A 78 14.62 -8.51 -1.90
CA PHE A 78 14.96 -8.37 -3.32
C PHE A 78 14.19 -9.38 -4.18
N LEU A 79 14.29 -10.66 -3.80
CA LEU A 79 13.53 -11.77 -4.39
C LEU A 79 12.45 -12.20 -3.41
N GLU A 80 11.23 -11.77 -3.67
CA GLU A 80 10.10 -11.94 -2.76
C GLU A 80 9.16 -13.06 -3.23
N ASP A 81 8.24 -13.45 -2.35
CA ASP A 81 7.20 -14.44 -2.65
C ASP A 81 6.32 -14.03 -3.84
N LEU A 82 6.08 -12.73 -4.04
CA LEU A 82 5.34 -12.22 -5.19
C LEU A 82 6.09 -12.43 -6.52
N ASP A 83 7.43 -12.39 -6.52
CA ASP A 83 8.23 -12.63 -7.73
C ASP A 83 8.07 -14.08 -8.22
N ILE A 84 7.97 -15.04 -7.29
CA ILE A 84 7.68 -16.45 -7.60
C ILE A 84 6.33 -16.56 -8.32
N VAL A 85 5.31 -15.84 -7.85
CA VAL A 85 3.97 -15.83 -8.46
C VAL A 85 4.00 -15.17 -9.84
N PHE A 86 4.79 -14.11 -10.04
CA PHE A 86 4.96 -13.49 -11.37
C PHE A 86 5.62 -14.43 -12.37
N VAL A 87 6.75 -15.04 -12.01
CA VAL A 87 7.46 -16.02 -12.85
C VAL A 87 6.53 -17.17 -13.22
N PHE A 88 5.83 -17.74 -12.23
CA PHE A 88 4.88 -18.84 -12.43
C PHE A 88 3.72 -18.43 -13.35
N THR A 89 3.14 -17.25 -13.13
CA THR A 89 2.05 -16.73 -13.97
C THR A 89 2.51 -16.57 -15.42
N LEU A 90 3.69 -15.96 -15.63
CA LEU A 90 4.25 -15.74 -16.96
C LEU A 90 4.53 -17.06 -17.67
N ALA A 91 5.06 -18.07 -16.96
CA ALA A 91 5.28 -19.41 -17.49
C ALA A 91 3.98 -20.03 -18.03
N VAL A 92 2.91 -20.02 -17.23
CA VAL A 92 1.61 -20.57 -17.63
C VAL A 92 0.99 -19.79 -18.79
N LEU A 93 1.08 -18.45 -18.77
CA LEU A 93 0.56 -17.61 -19.85
C LEU A 93 1.29 -17.86 -21.18
N LEU A 94 2.62 -17.97 -21.16
CA LEU A 94 3.42 -18.32 -22.34
C LEU A 94 3.10 -19.73 -22.85
N TRP A 95 2.87 -20.70 -21.96
CA TRP A 95 2.47 -22.05 -22.37
C TRP A 95 1.15 -22.03 -23.14
N ARG A 96 0.14 -21.36 -22.59
CA ARG A 96 -1.24 -21.36 -23.11
C ARG A 96 -1.42 -20.51 -24.36
N ALA A 97 -0.84 -19.32 -24.42
CA ALA A 97 -1.24 -18.29 -25.36
C ALA A 97 -0.25 -18.15 -26.54
N PRO A 98 -0.66 -18.36 -27.81
CA PRO A 98 0.07 -17.78 -28.92
C PRO A 98 0.07 -16.26 -28.86
N VAL A 99 1.20 -15.63 -29.19
CA VAL A 99 1.27 -14.18 -29.40
C VAL A 99 0.42 -13.87 -30.65
N PRO A 100 -0.64 -13.05 -30.56
CA PRO A 100 -1.46 -12.76 -31.72
C PRO A 100 -0.67 -11.96 -32.77
N HIS A 101 -0.71 -12.37 -34.03
CA HIS A 101 -0.13 -11.60 -35.16
C HIS A 101 -0.93 -10.34 -35.53
N ARG A 102 -2.10 -10.09 -34.90
CA ARG A 102 -2.85 -8.84 -35.11
C ARG A 102 -2.37 -7.75 -34.17
N HIS A 103 -1.62 -6.80 -34.72
CA HIS A 103 -1.23 -5.57 -34.03
C HIS A 103 -2.48 -4.76 -33.67
N GLN A 104 -2.64 -4.48 -32.38
CA GLN A 104 -3.57 -3.47 -31.90
C GLN A 104 -2.94 -2.11 -32.24
N ARG A 105 -3.64 -1.29 -33.02
CA ARG A 105 -3.12 0.02 -33.42
C ARG A 105 -3.39 1.03 -32.32
N PHE A 106 -2.39 1.33 -31.50
CA PHE A 106 -2.44 2.47 -30.60
C PHE A 106 -1.97 3.74 -31.32
N PRO A 107 -2.42 4.93 -30.88
CA PRO A 107 -1.82 6.18 -31.29
C PRO A 107 -0.29 6.16 -31.10
N PHE A 108 0.44 6.78 -32.01
CA PHE A 108 1.91 6.88 -31.95
C PHE A 108 2.39 7.43 -30.58
N ALA A 109 1.66 8.40 -30.03
CA ALA A 109 1.94 8.97 -28.71
C ALA A 109 2.01 7.92 -27.58
N ILE A 110 1.16 6.88 -27.59
CA ILE A 110 1.19 5.83 -26.55
C ILE A 110 2.46 4.98 -26.69
N HIS A 111 2.85 4.65 -27.93
CA HIS A 111 4.10 3.93 -28.17
C HIS A 111 5.31 4.76 -27.73
N LEU A 112 5.31 6.07 -28.03
CA LEU A 112 6.36 6.98 -27.61
C LEU A 112 6.48 7.05 -26.08
N VAL A 113 5.36 7.11 -25.36
CA VAL A 113 5.34 7.10 -23.89
C VAL A 113 5.90 5.80 -23.32
N VAL A 114 5.45 4.65 -23.81
CA VAL A 114 5.93 3.34 -23.34
C VAL A 114 7.40 3.15 -23.67
N PHE A 115 7.83 3.60 -24.85
CA PHE A 115 9.24 3.58 -25.25
C PHE A 115 10.09 4.49 -24.34
N ALA A 116 9.65 5.72 -24.06
CA ALA A 116 10.36 6.63 -23.16
C ALA A 116 10.49 6.07 -21.74
N LEU A 117 9.43 5.43 -21.22
CA LEU A 117 9.49 4.72 -19.94
C LEU A 117 10.50 3.57 -19.98
N ALA A 118 10.47 2.75 -21.03
CA ALA A 118 11.40 1.63 -21.18
C ALA A 118 12.85 2.11 -21.25
N VAL A 119 13.14 3.13 -22.06
CA VAL A 119 14.48 3.71 -22.17
C VAL A 119 14.92 4.28 -20.83
N SER A 120 14.06 5.03 -20.13
CA SER A 120 14.36 5.57 -18.80
C SER A 120 14.72 4.50 -17.78
N TYR A 121 13.91 3.44 -17.67
CA TYR A 121 14.18 2.34 -16.76
C TYR A 121 15.44 1.57 -17.14
N LEU A 122 15.67 1.31 -18.43
CA LEU A 122 16.85 0.58 -18.89
C LEU A 122 18.14 1.38 -18.70
N SER A 123 18.14 2.68 -19.02
CA SER A 123 19.32 3.54 -18.82
C SER A 123 19.62 3.71 -17.34
N SER A 124 18.60 3.97 -16.52
CA SER A 124 18.77 4.15 -15.07
C SER A 124 19.12 2.82 -14.37
N LEU A 125 18.62 1.68 -14.83
CA LEU A 125 19.06 0.36 -14.35
C LEU A 125 20.55 0.13 -14.68
N ALA A 126 20.97 0.42 -15.91
CA ALA A 126 22.37 0.27 -16.31
C ALA A 126 23.30 1.14 -15.45
N ILE A 127 22.92 2.38 -15.17
CA ILE A 127 23.66 3.29 -14.27
C ILE A 127 23.64 2.78 -12.83
N GLY A 128 22.48 2.35 -12.32
CA GLY A 128 22.35 1.89 -10.92
C GLY A 128 23.16 0.64 -10.62
N LEU A 129 23.35 -0.22 -11.63
CA LEU A 129 24.23 -1.39 -11.59
C LEU A 129 25.73 -1.03 -11.69
N THR A 130 26.10 0.25 -11.72
CA THR A 130 27.52 0.66 -11.68
C THR A 130 27.92 1.16 -10.28
N PRO A 131 29.08 0.74 -9.76
CA PRO A 131 29.92 -0.36 -10.26
C PRO A 131 29.18 -1.70 -10.24
N TRP A 132 29.59 -2.64 -11.11
CA TRP A 132 28.93 -3.95 -11.24
C TRP A 132 28.85 -4.66 -9.87
N PRO A 133 27.68 -5.18 -9.45
CA PRO A 133 27.55 -5.83 -8.16
C PRO A 133 28.51 -7.02 -8.03
N ASP A 134 29.14 -7.16 -6.86
CA ASP A 134 29.84 -8.39 -6.52
C ASP A 134 28.81 -9.47 -6.13
N TRP A 135 28.45 -10.30 -7.11
CA TRP A 135 27.50 -11.40 -6.93
C TRP A 135 27.99 -12.50 -5.98
N ARG A 136 29.26 -12.47 -5.56
CA ARG A 136 29.80 -13.39 -4.56
C ARG A 136 29.65 -12.87 -3.13
N ALA A 137 29.35 -11.59 -2.96
CA ALA A 137 29.14 -11.00 -1.65
C ALA A 137 27.84 -11.55 -1.02
N PRO A 138 27.88 -12.04 0.23
CA PRO A 138 26.72 -12.68 0.86
C PRO A 138 25.53 -11.74 1.12
N ASP A 139 25.78 -10.43 1.21
CA ASP A 139 24.77 -9.39 1.43
C ASP A 139 24.31 -8.67 0.15
N VAL A 140 24.73 -9.11 -1.04
CA VAL A 140 24.44 -8.44 -2.33
C VAL A 140 22.93 -8.24 -2.57
N LEU A 141 22.09 -9.18 -2.10
CA LEU A 141 20.62 -9.12 -2.17
C LEU A 141 19.93 -8.80 -0.82
N ALA A 142 20.69 -8.27 0.14
CA ALA A 142 20.19 -7.92 1.47
C ALA A 142 20.35 -6.42 1.79
N SER A 143 21.39 -5.76 1.27
CA SER A 143 21.70 -4.36 1.57
C SER A 143 21.18 -3.39 0.51
N PHE A 144 20.54 -2.29 0.94
CA PHE A 144 20.16 -1.19 0.04
C PHE A 144 21.36 -0.41 -0.51
N LEU A 145 22.55 -0.58 0.07
CA LEU A 145 23.79 0.05 -0.39
C LEU A 145 24.40 -0.73 -1.56
N SER A 146 23.98 -1.98 -1.78
CA SER A 146 24.40 -2.79 -2.92
C SER A 146 23.92 -2.17 -4.24
N PRO A 147 24.77 -2.10 -5.28
CA PRO A 147 24.32 -1.72 -6.63
C PRO A 147 23.20 -2.64 -7.17
N ALA A 148 23.06 -3.86 -6.64
CA ALA A 148 21.96 -4.75 -6.99
C ALA A 148 20.58 -4.20 -6.58
N ASN A 149 20.50 -3.17 -5.73
CA ASN A 149 19.23 -2.51 -5.37
C ASN A 149 18.52 -1.93 -6.60
N ALA A 150 19.27 -1.61 -7.67
CA ALA A 150 18.72 -1.23 -8.97
C ALA A 150 17.77 -2.30 -9.56
N LEU A 151 18.09 -3.58 -9.38
CA LEU A 151 17.24 -4.70 -9.82
C LEU A 151 15.95 -4.77 -9.01
N ARG A 152 16.06 -4.57 -7.69
CA ARG A 152 14.89 -4.51 -6.80
C ARG A 152 13.92 -3.40 -7.24
N LEU A 153 14.39 -2.19 -7.53
CA LEU A 153 13.50 -1.09 -7.93
C LEU A 153 12.97 -1.24 -9.36
N SER A 154 13.75 -1.82 -10.28
CA SER A 154 13.31 -2.00 -11.67
C SER A 154 12.19 -3.02 -11.84
N LYS A 155 12.10 -4.04 -10.96
CA LYS A 155 11.17 -5.17 -11.11
C LYS A 155 9.70 -4.73 -11.21
N GLY A 156 9.32 -3.64 -10.55
CA GLY A 156 7.96 -3.11 -10.60
C GLY A 156 7.49 -2.82 -12.02
N PHE A 157 8.30 -2.06 -12.77
CA PHE A 157 8.03 -1.76 -14.19
C PHE A 157 8.24 -2.98 -15.07
N VAL A 158 9.33 -3.73 -14.88
CA VAL A 158 9.68 -4.90 -15.72
C VAL A 158 8.57 -5.95 -15.71
N TRP A 159 8.05 -6.31 -14.53
CA TRP A 159 6.95 -7.28 -14.43
C TRP A 159 5.67 -6.79 -15.11
N ALA A 160 5.33 -5.51 -14.96
CA ALA A 160 4.16 -4.93 -15.62
C ALA A 160 4.33 -4.92 -17.15
N ALA A 161 5.53 -4.59 -17.64
CA ALA A 161 5.86 -4.58 -19.06
C ALA A 161 5.81 -6.01 -19.67
N LEU A 162 6.38 -7.01 -18.99
CA LEU A 162 6.35 -8.42 -19.42
C LEU A 162 4.92 -8.99 -19.48
N LEU A 163 4.05 -8.58 -18.55
CA LEU A 163 2.65 -9.01 -18.53
C LEU A 163 1.76 -8.20 -19.51
N SER A 164 2.21 -7.02 -19.94
CA SER A 164 1.40 -6.11 -20.78
C SER A 164 0.84 -6.75 -22.06
N PRO A 165 1.55 -7.61 -22.83
CA PRO A 165 0.98 -8.23 -24.03
C PRO A 165 -0.24 -9.12 -23.71
N PHE A 166 -0.23 -9.76 -22.53
CA PHE A 166 -1.33 -10.61 -22.05
C PHE A 166 -2.49 -9.76 -21.54
N ILE A 167 -2.24 -8.59 -20.92
CA ILE A 167 -3.27 -7.61 -20.56
C ILE A 167 -3.98 -7.12 -21.83
N LEU A 168 -3.21 -6.69 -22.83
CA LEU A 168 -3.74 -6.20 -24.11
C LEU A 168 -4.61 -7.26 -24.80
N ARG A 169 -4.17 -8.52 -24.80
CA ARG A 169 -4.94 -9.65 -25.31
C ARG A 169 -6.23 -9.86 -24.53
N ALA A 170 -6.17 -9.93 -23.20
CA ALA A 170 -7.32 -10.18 -22.35
C ALA A 170 -8.43 -9.15 -22.54
N PHE A 171 -8.09 -7.85 -22.61
CA PHE A 171 -9.06 -6.79 -22.81
C PHE A 171 -9.62 -6.72 -24.24
N ARG A 172 -8.87 -7.22 -25.23
CA ARG A 172 -9.33 -7.31 -26.62
C ARG A 172 -10.28 -8.48 -26.84
N GLU A 173 -9.97 -9.64 -26.28
CA GLU A 173 -10.78 -10.86 -26.45
C GLU A 173 -11.99 -10.87 -25.50
N HIS A 174 -11.80 -10.41 -24.26
CA HIS A 174 -12.78 -10.53 -23.19
C HIS A 174 -12.84 -9.27 -22.28
N PRO A 175 -13.16 -8.08 -22.83
CA PRO A 175 -13.09 -6.81 -22.10
C PRO A 175 -13.86 -6.81 -20.78
N GLU A 176 -15.13 -7.22 -20.77
CA GLU A 176 -15.96 -7.19 -19.57
C GLU A 176 -15.51 -8.20 -18.50
N ALA A 177 -15.00 -9.37 -18.91
CA ALA A 177 -14.49 -10.36 -17.97
C ALA A 177 -13.15 -9.89 -17.37
N ALA A 178 -12.26 -9.34 -18.19
CA ALA A 178 -10.99 -8.78 -17.76
C ALA A 178 -11.20 -7.62 -16.76
N GLN A 179 -12.11 -6.69 -17.05
CA GLN A 179 -12.50 -5.63 -16.11
C GLN A 179 -12.96 -6.17 -14.75
N ARG A 180 -13.86 -7.18 -14.76
CA ARG A 180 -14.35 -7.80 -13.53
C ARG A 180 -13.24 -8.46 -12.72
N MET A 181 -12.28 -9.11 -13.38
CA MET A 181 -11.14 -9.72 -12.70
C MET A 181 -10.23 -8.66 -12.05
N VAL A 182 -9.88 -7.59 -12.77
CA VAL A 182 -9.06 -6.49 -12.21
C VAL A 182 -9.74 -5.86 -10.99
N VAL A 183 -11.02 -5.52 -11.11
CA VAL A 183 -11.79 -4.94 -10.00
C VAL A 183 -11.92 -5.91 -8.84
N GLY A 184 -12.20 -7.19 -9.12
CA GLY A 184 -12.29 -8.24 -8.09
C GLY A 184 -10.98 -8.44 -7.32
N GLY A 185 -9.84 -8.39 -8.01
CA GLY A 185 -8.51 -8.45 -7.39
C GLY A 185 -8.25 -7.28 -6.46
N MET A 186 -8.56 -6.06 -6.91
CA MET A 186 -8.45 -4.86 -6.08
C MET A 186 -9.37 -4.93 -4.84
N VAL A 187 -10.60 -5.46 -4.97
CA VAL A 187 -11.53 -5.65 -3.85
C VAL A 187 -10.98 -6.66 -2.85
N ALA A 188 -10.46 -7.80 -3.33
CA ALA A 188 -9.85 -8.81 -2.47
C ALA A 188 -8.65 -8.26 -1.69
N GLY A 189 -7.74 -7.55 -2.37
CA GLY A 189 -6.61 -6.88 -1.71
C GLY A 189 -7.06 -5.84 -0.69
N ALA A 190 -8.06 -5.03 -1.02
CA ALA A 190 -8.63 -4.01 -0.13
C ALA A 190 -9.22 -4.60 1.16
N LEU A 191 -9.95 -5.72 1.07
CA LEU A 191 -10.50 -6.42 2.23
C LEU A 191 -9.39 -6.92 3.16
N VAL A 192 -8.30 -7.47 2.60
CA VAL A 192 -7.17 -7.97 3.39
C VAL A 192 -6.40 -6.84 4.06
N THR A 193 -6.09 -5.76 3.34
CA THR A 193 -5.48 -4.57 3.94
C THR A 193 -6.33 -4.01 5.08
N GLY A 194 -7.65 -3.96 4.87
CA GLY A 194 -8.63 -3.57 5.89
C GLY A 194 -8.62 -4.47 7.12
N ALA A 195 -8.65 -5.78 6.93
CA ALA A 195 -8.58 -6.75 8.01
C ALA A 195 -7.25 -6.65 8.78
N MET A 196 -6.14 -6.40 8.08
CA MET A 196 -4.84 -6.17 8.72
C MET A 196 -4.83 -4.87 9.51
N ALA A 197 -5.41 -3.79 8.99
CA ALA A 197 -5.54 -2.52 9.72
C ALA A 197 -6.31 -2.70 11.03
N LEU A 198 -7.42 -3.43 11.01
CA LEU A 198 -8.16 -3.77 12.23
C LEU A 198 -7.32 -4.61 13.21
N TRP A 199 -6.45 -5.48 12.70
CA TRP A 199 -5.53 -6.25 13.52
C TRP A 199 -4.49 -5.37 14.21
N GLU A 200 -3.82 -4.52 13.43
CA GLU A 200 -2.80 -3.61 13.96
C GLU A 200 -3.33 -2.65 15.01
N ARG A 201 -4.57 -2.22 14.83
CA ARG A 201 -5.29 -1.35 15.75
C ARG A 201 -5.81 -2.09 16.99
N GLY A 202 -5.60 -3.41 17.10
CA GLY A 202 -6.05 -4.21 18.25
C GLY A 202 -7.56 -4.50 18.26
N VAL A 203 -8.29 -4.21 17.17
CA VAL A 203 -9.74 -4.40 17.09
C VAL A 203 -10.11 -5.87 17.19
N TRP A 204 -9.36 -6.76 16.52
CA TRP A 204 -9.62 -8.21 16.64
C TRP A 204 -9.40 -8.71 18.06
N GLN A 205 -8.35 -8.24 18.74
CA GLN A 205 -8.09 -8.61 20.13
C GLN A 205 -9.24 -8.14 21.05
N ALA A 206 -9.71 -6.91 20.85
CA ALA A 206 -10.85 -6.38 21.59
C ALA A 206 -12.17 -7.12 21.30
N LEU A 207 -12.41 -7.55 20.06
CA LEU A 207 -13.59 -8.34 19.71
C LEU A 207 -13.58 -9.73 20.34
N ILE A 208 -12.40 -10.36 20.48
CA ILE A 208 -12.28 -11.73 21.01
C ILE A 208 -12.25 -11.73 22.54
N TYR A 209 -11.53 -10.80 23.17
CA TYR A 209 -11.28 -10.82 24.63
C TYR A 209 -11.91 -9.66 25.41
N GLY A 210 -12.51 -8.68 24.74
CA GLY A 210 -13.14 -7.53 25.39
C GLY A 210 -14.33 -7.97 26.22
N ARG A 211 -14.42 -7.46 27.46
CA ARG A 211 -15.51 -7.83 28.40
C ARG A 211 -16.67 -6.84 28.41
N ASP A 212 -16.44 -5.63 27.92
CA ASP A 212 -17.43 -4.57 27.90
C ASP A 212 -17.40 -3.77 26.58
N ARG A 213 -18.45 -2.96 26.35
CA ARG A 213 -18.61 -2.17 25.12
C ARG A 213 -17.49 -1.15 24.88
N TYR A 214 -16.86 -0.64 25.93
CA TYR A 214 -15.78 0.35 25.80
C TYR A 214 -14.48 -0.32 25.39
N GLN A 215 -14.20 -1.52 25.94
CA GLN A 215 -13.06 -2.34 25.50
C GLN A 215 -13.21 -2.79 24.04
N ILE A 216 -14.43 -3.12 23.60
CA ILE A 216 -14.70 -3.54 22.22
C ILE A 216 -14.59 -2.38 21.22
N LEU A 217 -15.21 -1.24 21.53
CA LEU A 217 -15.28 -0.09 20.60
C LEU A 217 -14.06 0.84 20.70
N GLY A 218 -13.35 0.83 21.81
CA GLY A 218 -12.21 1.72 22.09
C GLY A 218 -11.15 1.67 20.99
N PRO A 219 -10.59 0.51 20.64
CA PRO A 219 -9.52 0.43 19.63
C PRO A 219 -10.00 0.81 18.21
N LEU A 220 -11.26 0.52 17.90
CA LEU A 220 -11.87 0.88 16.61
C LEU A 220 -12.01 2.39 16.45
N LEU A 221 -12.37 3.11 17.52
CA LEU A 221 -12.63 4.55 17.51
C LEU A 221 -11.46 5.39 18.03
N ASP A 222 -10.31 4.77 18.30
CA ASP A 222 -9.13 5.49 18.76
C ASP A 222 -8.40 6.14 17.57
N PHE A 223 -8.67 7.44 17.38
CA PHE A 223 -7.92 8.28 16.45
C PHE A 223 -6.93 9.20 17.16
N SER A 224 -6.56 8.84 18.40
CA SER A 224 -5.79 9.67 19.32
C SER A 224 -4.41 9.10 19.66
N THR A 225 -4.18 7.80 19.49
CA THR A 225 -2.85 7.20 19.69
C THR A 225 -1.91 7.49 18.50
N PRO A 226 -0.59 7.52 18.74
CA PRO A 226 0.37 7.90 17.70
C PRO A 226 0.67 6.75 16.71
N TYR A 227 0.11 5.56 16.95
CA TYR A 227 0.39 4.40 16.11
C TYR A 227 -0.27 4.54 14.73
N ARG A 228 0.60 4.57 13.71
CA ARG A 228 0.25 4.57 12.29
C ARG A 228 0.29 3.15 11.76
N ILE A 229 -0.79 2.72 11.11
CA ILE A 229 -0.82 1.38 10.53
C ILE A 229 0.19 1.26 9.37
N THR A 230 0.78 0.08 9.23
CA THR A 230 1.67 -0.29 8.12
C THR A 230 1.03 -1.27 7.14
N GLY A 231 -0.07 -1.89 7.55
CA GLY A 231 -0.67 -3.00 6.84
C GLY A 231 0.30 -4.18 6.76
N THR A 232 0.14 -4.99 5.73
CA THR A 232 1.01 -6.13 5.48
C THR A 232 2.37 -5.72 4.90
N PHE A 233 2.64 -4.44 4.65
CA PHE A 233 3.76 -4.00 3.83
C PHE A 233 5.11 -4.05 4.54
N ALA A 234 5.94 -5.03 4.18
CA ALA A 234 7.27 -5.18 4.76
C ALA A 234 8.24 -4.07 4.36
N GLU A 235 8.00 -3.40 3.22
CA GLU A 235 8.76 -2.22 2.82
C GLU A 235 8.67 -1.07 3.84
N MET A 236 7.67 -1.08 4.73
CA MET A 236 7.55 -0.12 5.83
C MET A 236 8.64 -0.29 6.92
N HIS A 237 9.47 -1.33 6.86
CA HIS A 237 10.58 -1.58 7.80
C HIS A 237 11.61 -0.43 7.90
N THR A 238 11.70 0.44 6.89
CA THR A 238 12.55 1.63 6.84
C THR A 238 11.75 2.94 6.87
N GLY A 239 10.45 2.86 7.20
CA GLY A 239 9.55 4.02 7.22
C GLY A 239 9.15 4.54 5.83
N GLY A 240 9.04 3.64 4.83
CA GLY A 240 8.56 3.95 3.47
C GLY A 240 7.08 4.37 3.40
N GLU A 241 6.53 4.41 2.19
CA GLU A 241 5.13 4.80 1.91
C GLU A 241 4.39 3.78 1.05
N ALA A 242 4.77 2.51 1.15
CA ALA A 242 4.17 1.43 0.38
C ALA A 242 2.65 1.31 0.62
N ILE A 243 2.21 1.32 1.89
CA ILE A 243 0.78 1.31 2.22
C ILE A 243 0.05 2.54 1.67
N ASP A 244 0.65 3.74 1.77
CA ASP A 244 0.04 4.96 1.26
C ASP A 244 -0.14 4.91 -0.26
N GLY A 245 0.89 4.48 -0.99
CA GLY A 245 0.83 4.28 -2.44
C GLY A 245 -0.25 3.28 -2.83
N TYR A 246 -0.34 2.15 -2.12
CA TYR A 246 -1.38 1.15 -2.36
C TYR A 246 -2.78 1.70 -2.08
N LEU A 247 -2.98 2.38 -0.94
CA LEU A 247 -4.26 2.98 -0.58
C LEU A 247 -4.68 4.06 -1.59
N GLY A 248 -3.74 4.87 -2.08
CA GLY A 248 -3.95 5.85 -3.14
C GLY A 248 -4.43 5.23 -4.46
N LEU A 249 -3.96 4.03 -4.80
CA LEU A 249 -4.45 3.24 -5.95
C LEU A 249 -5.79 2.55 -5.66
N ALA A 250 -5.99 2.06 -4.43
CA ALA A 250 -7.08 1.14 -4.11
C ALA A 250 -8.41 1.86 -3.84
N TRP A 251 -8.42 3.00 -3.14
CA TRP A 251 -9.67 3.67 -2.79
C TRP A 251 -10.49 4.11 -4.03
N PRO A 252 -9.90 4.66 -5.12
CA PRO A 252 -10.66 5.01 -6.31
C PRO A 252 -11.19 3.76 -7.02
N MET A 253 -10.46 2.64 -6.94
CA MET A 253 -10.92 1.35 -7.46
C MET A 253 -12.09 0.77 -6.67
N MET A 254 -12.21 1.06 -5.37
CA MET A 254 -13.37 0.64 -4.57
C MET A 254 -14.62 1.45 -4.93
N VAL A 255 -14.46 2.75 -5.21
CA VAL A 255 -15.53 3.58 -5.79
C VAL A 255 -15.96 3.02 -7.15
N LEU A 256 -15.00 2.60 -7.98
CA LEU A 256 -15.30 1.92 -9.25
C LEU A 256 -16.05 0.61 -9.04
N ALA A 257 -15.62 -0.22 -8.09
CA ALA A 257 -16.25 -1.50 -7.77
C ALA A 257 -17.71 -1.33 -7.37
N LEU A 258 -18.01 -0.34 -6.54
CA LEU A 258 -19.38 0.04 -6.16
C LEU A 258 -20.21 0.51 -7.34
N ALA A 259 -19.63 1.35 -8.19
CA ALA A 259 -20.30 1.85 -9.38
C ALA A 259 -20.69 0.70 -10.33
N LEU A 260 -19.79 -0.27 -10.52
CA LEU A 260 -19.98 -1.41 -11.42
C LEU A 260 -20.79 -2.57 -10.81
N SER A 261 -20.94 -2.64 -9.48
CA SER A 261 -21.66 -3.71 -8.80
C SER A 261 -23.14 -3.78 -9.19
N ARG A 262 -23.59 -4.94 -9.69
CA ARG A 262 -25.00 -5.17 -10.06
C ARG A 262 -25.73 -6.11 -9.09
N ARG A 263 -25.00 -7.03 -8.45
CA ARG A 263 -25.57 -8.02 -7.52
C ARG A 263 -25.49 -7.50 -6.08
N PRO A 264 -26.45 -7.85 -5.19
CA PRO A 264 -26.47 -7.37 -3.81
C PRO A 264 -25.22 -7.80 -3.03
N TRP A 265 -24.73 -9.03 -3.21
CA TRP A 265 -23.51 -9.49 -2.54
C TRP A 265 -22.25 -8.77 -3.05
N THR A 266 -22.14 -8.49 -4.36
CA THR A 266 -21.01 -7.71 -4.90
C THR A 266 -21.01 -6.29 -4.38
N LEU A 267 -22.20 -5.71 -4.21
CA LEU A 267 -22.38 -4.39 -3.61
C LEU A 267 -21.94 -4.43 -2.15
N ALA A 268 -22.40 -5.40 -1.36
CA ALA A 268 -22.03 -5.55 0.04
C ALA A 268 -20.50 -5.70 0.23
N LEU A 269 -19.86 -6.57 -0.56
CA LEU A 269 -18.40 -6.75 -0.51
C LEU A 269 -17.64 -5.47 -0.91
N SER A 270 -18.07 -4.80 -1.97
CA SER A 270 -17.43 -3.54 -2.42
C SER A 270 -17.63 -2.42 -1.39
N SER A 271 -18.78 -2.38 -0.72
CA SER A 271 -19.07 -1.42 0.36
C SER A 271 -18.22 -1.69 1.59
N LEU A 272 -18.10 -2.96 1.99
CA LEU A 272 -17.22 -3.36 3.09
C LEU A 272 -15.76 -3.01 2.77
N ALA A 273 -15.30 -3.34 1.56
CA ALA A 273 -13.94 -3.03 1.12
C ALA A 273 -13.67 -1.52 1.12
N LEU A 274 -14.59 -0.69 0.61
CA LEU A 274 -14.44 0.76 0.67
C LEU A 274 -14.38 1.27 2.11
N GLY A 275 -15.30 0.83 2.98
CA GLY A 275 -15.35 1.25 4.38
C GLY A 275 -14.07 0.92 5.13
N LEU A 276 -13.56 -0.31 4.95
CA LEU A 276 -12.30 -0.74 5.53
C LEU A 276 -11.08 0.02 4.96
N LEU A 277 -11.07 0.35 3.66
CA LEU A 277 -10.00 1.17 3.10
C LEU A 277 -10.03 2.60 3.60
N ILE A 278 -11.21 3.20 3.75
CA ILE A 278 -11.34 4.55 4.32
C ILE A 278 -10.84 4.55 5.76
N TYR A 279 -11.22 3.54 6.56
CA TYR A 279 -10.70 3.35 7.91
C TYR A 279 -9.17 3.21 7.92
N SER A 280 -8.62 2.39 7.02
CA SER A 280 -7.17 2.20 6.89
C SER A 280 -6.48 3.51 6.53
N LEU A 281 -7.00 4.23 5.53
CA LEU A 281 -6.48 5.54 5.09
C LEU A 281 -6.43 6.53 6.24
N VAL A 282 -7.51 6.65 6.98
CA VAL A 282 -7.61 7.55 8.13
C VAL A 282 -6.61 7.17 9.24
N THR A 283 -6.48 5.88 9.55
CA THR A 283 -5.58 5.39 10.60
C THR A 283 -4.11 5.37 10.20
N THR A 284 -3.78 5.72 8.94
CA THR A 284 -2.41 6.07 8.57
C THR A 284 -1.99 7.46 9.05
N PHE A 285 -2.95 8.36 9.31
CA PHE A 285 -2.71 9.78 9.57
C PHE A 285 -1.81 10.47 8.51
N SER A 286 -1.83 9.98 7.27
CA SER A 286 -0.99 10.47 6.19
C SER A 286 -1.61 11.67 5.46
N ARG A 287 -0.90 12.81 5.48
CA ARG A 287 -1.28 14.00 4.70
C ARG A 287 -1.32 13.73 3.20
N GLY A 288 -0.41 12.89 2.68
CA GLY A 288 -0.39 12.51 1.27
C GLY A 288 -1.66 11.77 0.85
N LEU A 289 -2.22 10.94 1.73
CA LEU A 289 -3.47 10.25 1.46
C LEU A 289 -4.70 11.16 1.54
N TYR A 290 -4.72 12.14 2.44
CA TYR A 290 -5.79 13.15 2.44
C TYR A 290 -5.75 14.03 1.18
N PHE A 291 -4.55 14.38 0.72
CA PHE A 291 -4.39 15.05 -0.57
C PHE A 291 -4.83 14.15 -1.74
N SER A 292 -4.54 12.84 -1.68
CA SER A 292 -5.04 11.85 -2.64
C SER A 292 -6.56 11.82 -2.72
N LEU A 293 -7.27 11.81 -1.58
CA LEU A 293 -8.73 11.88 -1.53
C LEU A 293 -9.27 13.11 -2.27
N ALA A 294 -8.63 14.27 -2.11
CA ALA A 294 -9.02 15.50 -2.79
C ALA A 294 -8.78 15.43 -4.31
N VAL A 295 -7.55 15.10 -4.74
CA VAL A 295 -7.16 15.18 -6.15
C VAL A 295 -7.80 14.04 -6.98
N ALA A 296 -7.71 12.79 -6.53
CA ALA A 296 -8.35 11.69 -7.24
C ALA A 296 -9.90 11.72 -7.09
N GLY A 297 -10.42 12.32 -6.01
CA GLY A 297 -11.83 12.66 -5.88
C GLY A 297 -12.28 13.63 -6.96
N ALA A 298 -11.50 14.68 -7.23
CA ALA A 298 -11.79 15.62 -8.32
C ALA A 298 -11.83 14.91 -9.69
N VAL A 299 -10.87 14.02 -9.99
CA VAL A 299 -10.89 13.21 -11.23
C VAL A 299 -12.17 12.39 -11.34
N TRP A 300 -12.61 11.77 -10.25
CA TRP A 300 -13.88 11.06 -10.19
C TRP A 300 -15.09 11.98 -10.47
N LEU A 301 -15.14 13.14 -9.81
CA LEU A 301 -16.24 14.10 -9.97
C LEU A 301 -16.34 14.62 -11.41
N PHE A 302 -15.23 15.07 -11.99
CA PHE A 302 -15.17 15.56 -13.38
C PHE A 302 -15.44 14.43 -14.40
N GLY A 303 -14.91 13.23 -14.15
CA GLY A 303 -15.15 12.07 -14.99
C GLY A 303 -16.61 11.63 -14.97
N LEU A 304 -17.26 11.57 -13.80
CA LEU A 304 -18.69 11.30 -13.65
C LEU A 304 -19.55 12.37 -14.33
N TRP A 305 -19.17 13.64 -14.16
CA TRP A 305 -19.83 14.76 -14.83
C TRP A 305 -19.80 14.55 -16.36
N ARG A 306 -18.63 14.26 -16.94
CA ARG A 306 -18.48 14.05 -18.39
C ARG A 306 -19.19 12.79 -18.89
N VAL A 307 -19.10 11.68 -18.16
CA VAL A 307 -19.83 10.42 -18.47
C VAL A 307 -21.33 10.67 -18.59
N ARG A 308 -21.89 11.48 -17.70
CA ARG A 308 -23.32 11.81 -17.75
C ARG A 308 -23.68 12.76 -18.88
N HIS A 309 -22.86 13.77 -19.15
CA HIS A 309 -23.11 14.67 -20.29
C HIS A 309 -23.04 13.95 -21.63
N ALA A 310 -22.19 12.93 -21.74
CA ALA A 310 -22.15 12.05 -22.90
C ALA A 310 -23.39 11.16 -23.05
N GLY A 311 -23.98 10.72 -21.93
CA GLY A 311 -25.19 9.88 -21.91
C GLY A 311 -26.50 10.67 -22.03
N ASN A 312 -26.54 11.92 -21.55
CA ASN A 312 -27.76 12.74 -21.56
C ASN A 312 -27.89 13.61 -22.82
N ARG A 313 -28.46 13.00 -23.86
CA ARG A 313 -29.32 13.72 -24.83
C ARG A 313 -30.73 13.97 -24.27
N THR A 314 -31.05 13.54 -23.04
CA THR A 314 -32.38 13.68 -22.42
C THR A 314 -32.31 14.01 -20.91
N GLY A 315 -32.41 15.29 -20.55
CA GLY A 315 -33.10 15.84 -19.36
C GLY A 315 -32.73 15.52 -17.89
N GLU A 316 -32.09 14.40 -17.53
CA GLU A 316 -31.99 13.96 -16.11
C GLU A 316 -30.67 14.32 -15.36
N THR A 317 -29.94 15.37 -15.75
CA THR A 317 -28.53 15.60 -15.31
C THR A 317 -28.34 16.16 -13.88
N VAL A 318 -29.36 16.72 -13.23
CA VAL A 318 -29.15 17.65 -12.08
C VAL A 318 -29.17 16.99 -10.68
N ARG A 319 -29.55 15.71 -10.54
CA ARG A 319 -29.81 15.11 -9.21
C ARG A 319 -28.56 14.77 -8.38
N ILE A 320 -27.47 14.29 -8.99
CA ILE A 320 -26.34 13.73 -8.22
C ILE A 320 -25.40 14.81 -7.68
N GLY A 321 -25.20 15.91 -8.40
CA GLY A 321 -24.49 17.08 -7.86
C GLY A 321 -25.17 17.62 -6.60
N ARG A 322 -26.52 17.66 -6.61
CA ARG A 322 -27.32 18.04 -5.43
C ARG A 322 -27.17 17.05 -4.28
N VAL A 323 -27.18 15.73 -4.54
CA VAL A 323 -26.97 14.72 -3.49
C VAL A 323 -25.57 14.85 -2.86
N LEU A 324 -24.53 15.07 -3.67
CA LEU A 324 -23.17 15.28 -3.16
C LEU A 324 -23.06 16.58 -2.34
N LEU A 325 -23.70 17.66 -2.78
CA LEU A 325 -23.78 18.91 -2.03
C LEU A 325 -24.45 18.70 -0.66
N LEU A 326 -25.56 17.95 -0.62
CA LEU A 326 -26.27 17.63 0.62
C LEU A 326 -25.43 16.75 1.56
N LEU A 327 -24.68 15.79 1.00
CA LEU A 327 -23.73 14.97 1.77
C LEU A 327 -22.57 15.81 2.31
N GLY A 328 -22.03 16.75 1.53
CA GLY A 328 -21.00 17.68 1.98
C GLY A 328 -21.49 18.60 3.10
N MET A 329 -22.70 19.15 2.97
CA MET A 329 -23.34 19.95 4.02
C MET A 329 -23.58 19.13 5.29
N ALA A 330 -24.08 17.90 5.15
CA ALA A 330 -24.27 16.99 6.27
C ALA A 330 -22.94 16.67 6.97
N ALA A 331 -21.88 16.40 6.22
CA ALA A 331 -20.54 16.15 6.75
C ALA A 331 -19.97 17.37 7.50
N LEU A 332 -20.19 18.59 7.00
CA LEU A 332 -19.79 19.83 7.68
C LEU A 332 -20.53 20.02 9.02
N LEU A 333 -21.85 19.83 9.03
CA LEU A 333 -22.66 19.90 10.26
C LEU A 333 -22.19 18.85 11.28
N MET A 334 -21.95 17.63 10.82
CA MET A 334 -21.47 16.51 11.63
C MET A 334 -20.06 16.76 12.18
N GLY A 335 -19.15 17.30 11.36
CA GLY A 335 -17.80 17.67 11.79
C GLY A 335 -17.82 18.79 12.83
N TYR A 336 -18.66 19.81 12.64
CA TYR A 336 -18.86 20.86 13.64
C TYR A 336 -19.46 20.30 14.93
N GLY A 337 -20.45 19.39 14.84
CA GLY A 337 -20.99 18.69 16.01
C GLY A 337 -19.90 17.92 16.77
N TYR A 338 -19.06 17.18 16.05
CA TYR A 338 -17.94 16.44 16.62
C TYR A 338 -16.94 17.34 17.36
N SER A 339 -16.56 18.49 16.79
CA SER A 339 -15.61 19.41 17.43
C SER A 339 -16.14 20.05 18.71
N ARG A 340 -17.46 20.02 18.94
CA ARG A 340 -18.12 20.58 20.13
C ARG A 340 -18.48 19.54 21.19
N GLY A 341 -19.06 18.41 20.80
CA GLY A 341 -19.56 17.39 21.74
C GLY A 341 -19.11 15.96 21.43
N GLY A 342 -18.06 15.80 20.60
CA GLY A 342 -17.42 14.53 20.33
C GLY A 342 -18.31 13.54 19.57
N SER A 343 -18.05 12.24 19.79
CA SER A 343 -18.67 11.15 19.02
C SER A 343 -20.19 11.07 19.11
N LEU A 344 -20.79 11.48 20.24
CA LEU A 344 -22.25 11.51 20.39
C LEU A 344 -22.87 12.55 19.47
N SER A 345 -22.32 13.77 19.45
CA SER A 345 -22.75 14.87 18.59
C SER A 345 -22.46 14.64 17.10
N LEU A 346 -21.65 13.64 16.77
CA LEU A 346 -21.43 13.13 15.41
C LEU A 346 -22.48 12.07 15.01
N ALA A 347 -22.72 11.10 15.91
CA ALA A 347 -23.56 9.94 15.62
C ALA A 347 -25.06 10.30 15.54
N SER A 348 -25.56 11.20 16.40
CA SER A 348 -26.99 11.55 16.42
C SER A 348 -27.47 12.25 15.13
N PRO A 349 -26.80 13.28 14.57
CA PRO A 349 -27.25 13.87 13.31
C PRO A 349 -27.05 12.89 12.14
N MET A 350 -26.03 12.03 12.20
CA MET A 350 -25.80 11.01 11.17
C MET A 350 -26.96 9.99 11.11
N LEU A 351 -27.43 9.50 12.26
CA LEU A 351 -28.61 8.64 12.35
C LEU A 351 -29.86 9.36 11.83
N MET A 352 -30.04 10.63 12.21
CA MET A 352 -31.18 11.43 11.75
C MET A 352 -31.18 11.61 10.23
N PHE A 353 -30.04 11.91 9.63
CA PHE A 353 -29.90 12.00 8.17
C PHE A 353 -30.30 10.68 7.49
N CYS A 354 -29.79 9.55 7.98
CA CYS A 354 -30.04 8.23 7.40
C CYS A 354 -31.53 7.85 7.48
N ALA A 355 -32.17 8.13 8.62
CA ALA A 355 -33.60 7.87 8.83
C ALA A 355 -34.48 8.77 7.95
N ALA A 356 -34.18 10.08 7.89
CA ALA A 356 -34.89 11.03 7.04
C ALA A 356 -34.74 10.68 5.55
N ALA A 357 -33.52 10.31 5.11
CA ALA A 357 -33.28 9.87 3.74
C ALA A 357 -34.04 8.59 3.39
N TRP A 358 -34.14 7.64 4.32
CA TRP A 358 -34.90 6.40 4.12
C TRP A 358 -36.39 6.68 3.94
N LEU A 359 -36.99 7.43 4.87
CA LEU A 359 -38.42 7.72 4.86
C LEU A 359 -38.84 8.61 3.68
N ALA A 360 -37.95 9.50 3.23
CA ALA A 360 -38.18 10.29 2.02
C ALA A 360 -38.13 9.43 0.74
N TRP A 361 -37.29 8.41 0.73
CA TRP A 361 -37.08 7.54 -0.42
C TRP A 361 -38.14 6.42 -0.51
N ARG A 362 -38.43 5.77 0.62
CA ARG A 362 -39.45 4.73 0.84
C ARG A 362 -40.39 5.14 1.97
N PRO A 363 -41.44 5.93 1.68
CA PRO A 363 -42.35 6.40 2.72
C PRO A 363 -43.11 5.22 3.35
N LEU A 364 -43.05 5.14 4.69
CA LEU A 364 -44.03 4.40 5.47
C LEU A 364 -45.37 5.16 5.48
N THR A 365 -46.42 4.58 6.08
CA THR A 365 -47.64 5.33 6.41
C THR A 365 -47.27 6.62 7.14
N ARG A 366 -47.87 7.75 6.73
CA ARG A 366 -47.48 9.11 7.15
C ARG A 366 -47.33 9.27 8.66
N ASN A 367 -48.21 8.64 9.44
CA ASN A 367 -48.23 8.71 10.91
C ASN A 367 -47.05 7.97 11.55
N VAL A 368 -46.76 6.73 11.09
CA VAL A 368 -45.64 5.92 11.62
C VAL A 368 -44.30 6.56 11.27
N GLY A 369 -44.13 7.03 10.04
CA GLY A 369 -42.89 7.71 9.63
C GLY A 369 -42.63 9.00 10.42
N ALA A 370 -43.67 9.79 10.69
CA ALA A 370 -43.57 11.00 11.51
C ALA A 370 -43.22 10.68 12.97
N ALA A 371 -43.88 9.69 13.58
CA ALA A 371 -43.58 9.27 14.95
C ALA A 371 -42.13 8.79 15.12
N VAL A 372 -41.62 8.01 14.16
CA VAL A 372 -40.23 7.54 14.14
C VAL A 372 -39.25 8.72 14.03
N LEU A 373 -39.49 9.69 13.14
CA LEU A 373 -38.62 10.86 13.01
C LEU A 373 -38.62 11.74 14.26
N VAL A 374 -39.78 11.95 14.90
CA VAL A 374 -39.88 12.71 16.15
C VAL A 374 -39.11 12.01 17.27
N ALA A 375 -39.24 10.69 17.41
CA ALA A 375 -38.51 9.92 18.40
C ALA A 375 -36.98 10.00 18.19
N ILE A 376 -36.50 9.80 16.95
CA ILE A 376 -35.07 9.91 16.60
C ILE A 376 -34.57 11.36 16.80
N PHE A 377 -35.39 12.36 16.47
CA PHE A 377 -35.06 13.76 16.66
C PHE A 377 -34.88 14.10 18.14
N ALA A 378 -35.85 13.75 18.99
CA ALA A 378 -35.79 14.01 20.44
C ALA A 378 -34.59 13.30 21.08
N ALA A 379 -34.39 12.02 20.78
CA ALA A 379 -33.22 11.26 21.26
C ALA A 379 -31.91 11.85 20.74
N GLY A 380 -31.89 12.29 19.48
CA GLY A 380 -30.73 12.88 18.83
C GLY A 380 -30.33 14.24 19.44
N VAL A 381 -31.31 15.11 19.71
CA VAL A 381 -31.07 16.39 20.40
C VAL A 381 -30.54 16.13 21.81
N TRP A 382 -31.18 15.24 22.57
CA TRP A 382 -30.72 14.87 23.92
C TRP A 382 -29.28 14.36 23.90
N ALA A 383 -28.95 13.43 23.00
CA ALA A 383 -27.60 12.86 22.90
C ALA A 383 -26.54 13.91 22.53
N THR A 384 -26.91 14.85 21.64
CA THR A 384 -26.02 15.94 21.21
C THR A 384 -25.77 16.93 22.35
N VAL A 385 -26.82 17.32 23.08
CA VAL A 385 -26.71 18.18 24.28
C VAL A 385 -25.86 17.50 25.34
N HIS A 386 -26.12 16.22 25.61
CA HIS A 386 -25.36 15.45 26.58
C HIS A 386 -23.88 15.40 26.22
N GLY A 387 -23.54 15.12 24.96
CA GLY A 387 -22.15 15.12 24.47
C GLY A 387 -21.45 16.48 24.63
N MET A 388 -22.14 17.58 24.37
CA MET A 388 -21.59 18.94 24.52
C MET A 388 -21.40 19.36 25.97
N VAL A 389 -22.36 19.06 26.85
CA VAL A 389 -22.33 19.43 28.27
C VAL A 389 -21.33 18.58 29.06
N THR A 390 -21.18 17.31 28.70
CA THR A 390 -20.24 16.38 29.36
C THR A 390 -18.85 16.35 28.73
N SER A 391 -18.61 17.20 27.73
CA SER A 391 -17.32 17.27 27.04
C SER A 391 -16.21 17.70 27.99
N LYS A 392 -15.21 16.82 28.17
CA LYS A 392 -14.01 17.12 28.98
C LYS A 392 -13.17 18.26 28.39
N TRP A 393 -13.21 18.43 27.07
CA TRP A 393 -12.30 19.32 26.35
C TRP A 393 -12.88 20.70 26.07
N HIS A 394 -14.20 20.79 25.85
CA HIS A 394 -14.93 22.04 25.55
C HIS A 394 -16.34 21.96 26.16
N PRO A 395 -16.50 22.16 27.47
CA PRO A 395 -17.82 22.15 28.09
C PRO A 395 -18.63 23.36 27.60
N ILE A 396 -19.78 23.10 26.98
CA ILE A 396 -20.70 24.14 26.54
C ILE A 396 -21.87 24.18 27.52
N GLY A 397 -22.18 25.36 28.05
CA GLY A 397 -23.33 25.55 28.94
C GLY A 397 -24.65 25.17 28.26
N LEU A 398 -25.61 24.68 29.04
CA LEU A 398 -26.89 24.16 28.54
C LEU A 398 -27.61 25.15 27.61
N GLY A 399 -27.55 26.46 27.94
CA GLY A 399 -28.18 27.52 27.16
C GLY A 399 -27.67 27.66 25.72
N ALA A 400 -26.41 27.30 25.45
CA ALA A 400 -25.86 27.28 24.09
C ALA A 400 -25.92 25.87 23.46
N ALA A 401 -25.79 24.81 24.26
CA ALA A 401 -25.80 23.43 23.78
C ALA A 401 -27.15 23.01 23.18
N LEU A 402 -28.27 23.42 23.80
CA LEU A 402 -29.62 23.09 23.36
C LEU A 402 -29.98 23.67 21.97
N PRO A 403 -29.91 25.00 21.74
CA PRO A 403 -30.25 25.58 20.43
C PRO A 403 -29.31 25.07 19.33
N LEU A 404 -28.02 24.87 19.63
CA LEU A 404 -27.08 24.32 18.68
C LEU A 404 -27.42 22.87 18.31
N SER A 405 -27.77 22.03 19.28
CA SER A 405 -28.16 20.63 19.03
C SER A 405 -29.42 20.54 18.18
N ILE A 406 -30.41 21.40 18.42
CA ILE A 406 -31.63 21.50 17.60
C ILE A 406 -31.26 21.87 16.16
N LEU A 407 -30.38 22.86 15.96
CA LEU A 407 -29.93 23.27 14.63
C LEU A 407 -29.23 22.14 13.88
N LEU A 408 -28.29 21.44 14.52
CA LEU A 408 -27.52 20.35 13.90
C LEU A 408 -28.41 19.17 13.49
N VAL A 409 -29.28 18.72 14.39
CA VAL A 409 -30.18 17.58 14.13
C VAL A 409 -31.25 17.96 13.08
N SER A 410 -31.77 19.20 13.12
CA SER A 410 -32.71 19.70 12.11
C SER A 410 -32.06 19.83 10.73
N GLY A 411 -30.84 20.36 10.66
CA GLY A 411 -30.08 20.44 9.41
C GLY A 411 -29.80 19.07 8.80
N ALA A 412 -29.47 18.08 9.64
CA ALA A 412 -29.31 16.69 9.22
C ALA A 412 -30.63 16.06 8.73
N ALA A 413 -31.75 16.34 9.41
CA ALA A 413 -33.07 15.88 8.98
C ALA A 413 -33.47 16.45 7.60
N VAL A 414 -33.31 17.77 7.41
CA VAL A 414 -33.64 18.45 6.14
C VAL A 414 -32.76 17.94 5.01
N SER A 415 -31.44 17.88 5.23
CA SER A 415 -30.50 17.40 4.21
C SER A 415 -30.73 15.94 3.85
N GLY A 416 -30.99 15.08 4.83
CA GLY A 416 -31.33 13.67 4.63
C GLY A 416 -32.61 13.51 3.83
N HIS A 417 -33.67 14.22 4.22
CA HIS A 417 -34.96 14.19 3.53
C HIS A 417 -34.84 14.64 2.07
N MET A 418 -34.13 15.75 1.82
CA MET A 418 -33.87 16.23 0.45
C MET A 418 -33.05 15.23 -0.36
N ALA A 419 -32.01 14.62 0.24
CA ALA A 419 -31.19 13.63 -0.43
C ALA A 419 -32.02 12.40 -0.81
N GLY A 420 -32.85 11.90 0.10
CA GLY A 420 -33.74 10.76 -0.13
C GLY A 420 -34.76 11.00 -1.25
N ARG A 421 -35.29 12.23 -1.39
CA ARG A 421 -36.18 12.60 -2.51
C ARG A 421 -35.48 12.58 -3.87
N LEU A 422 -34.17 12.81 -3.90
CA LEU A 422 -33.38 12.83 -5.13
C LEU A 422 -32.91 11.42 -5.55
N LEU A 423 -33.07 10.42 -4.68
CA LEU A 423 -32.65 9.05 -4.96
C LEU A 423 -33.57 8.37 -6.01
N PRO A 424 -33.01 7.63 -6.98
CA PRO A 424 -33.80 6.87 -7.94
C PRO A 424 -34.66 5.80 -7.25
N ARG A 425 -35.96 5.76 -7.55
CA ARG A 425 -36.87 4.73 -7.01
C ARG A 425 -36.73 3.38 -7.72
N GLY A 426 -36.43 3.39 -9.02
CA GLY A 426 -36.24 2.16 -9.82
C GLY A 426 -34.92 1.43 -9.58
N GLY A 427 -33.99 1.97 -8.78
CA GLY A 427 -32.65 1.42 -8.56
C GLY A 427 -32.53 0.35 -7.45
N GLY A 428 -33.65 -0.08 -6.86
CA GLY A 428 -33.65 -0.93 -5.66
C GLY A 428 -32.98 -0.22 -4.46
N ILE A 429 -32.52 -0.96 -3.45
CA ILE A 429 -31.92 -0.40 -2.21
C ILE A 429 -30.52 0.23 -2.40
N LYS A 430 -29.87 -0.04 -3.54
CA LYS A 430 -28.48 0.36 -3.80
C LYS A 430 -28.22 1.88 -3.63
N PRO A 431 -29.03 2.80 -4.19
CA PRO A 431 -28.75 4.23 -4.09
C PRO A 431 -28.76 4.74 -2.64
N TYR A 432 -29.68 4.22 -1.83
CA TYR A 432 -29.75 4.53 -0.40
C TYR A 432 -28.52 4.00 0.35
N LEU A 433 -28.15 2.73 0.15
CA LEU A 433 -26.97 2.15 0.79
C LEU A 433 -25.69 2.90 0.45
N VAL A 434 -25.54 3.35 -0.80
CA VAL A 434 -24.36 4.15 -1.21
C VAL A 434 -24.33 5.49 -0.48
N VAL A 435 -25.47 6.20 -0.38
CA VAL A 435 -25.54 7.48 0.34
C VAL A 435 -25.22 7.31 1.83
N VAL A 436 -25.82 6.31 2.48
CA VAL A 436 -25.54 6.01 3.89
C VAL A 436 -24.08 5.64 4.08
N MET A 437 -23.53 4.78 3.23
CA MET A 437 -22.13 4.35 3.34
C MET A 437 -21.16 5.51 3.11
N VAL A 438 -21.39 6.39 2.12
CA VAL A 438 -20.55 7.58 1.91
C VAL A 438 -20.60 8.50 3.12
N LEU A 439 -21.76 8.69 3.73
CA LEU A 439 -21.89 9.50 4.94
C LEU A 439 -21.21 8.85 6.15
N VAL A 440 -21.51 7.57 6.42
CA VAL A 440 -21.01 6.85 7.60
C VAL A 440 -19.50 6.61 7.51
N ALA A 441 -19.01 6.09 6.38
CA ALA A 441 -17.59 5.88 6.20
C ALA A 441 -16.86 7.22 6.04
N GLY A 442 -17.43 8.17 5.29
CA GLY A 442 -16.85 9.49 5.07
C GLY A 442 -16.87 10.34 6.35
N ALA A 443 -18.01 10.91 6.72
CA ALA A 443 -18.11 11.78 7.88
C ALA A 443 -17.78 11.06 9.20
N GLY A 444 -18.24 9.81 9.36
CA GLY A 444 -18.04 9.05 10.61
C GLY A 444 -16.58 8.69 10.90
N THR A 445 -15.69 8.65 9.91
CA THR A 445 -14.25 8.40 10.13
C THR A 445 -13.38 9.61 9.84
N LEU A 446 -13.68 10.39 8.78
CA LEU A 446 -12.90 11.58 8.43
C LEU A 446 -13.11 12.71 9.43
N ALA A 447 -14.31 12.91 10.00
CA ALA A 447 -14.49 13.99 10.96
C ALA A 447 -13.68 13.76 12.25
N PRO A 448 -13.74 12.57 12.90
CA PRO A 448 -12.85 12.29 14.04
C PRO A 448 -11.37 12.38 13.71
N ALA A 449 -10.99 11.96 12.51
CA ALA A 449 -9.61 11.99 12.07
C ALA A 449 -9.09 13.38 11.77
N LEU A 450 -9.86 14.23 11.08
CA LEU A 450 -9.43 15.56 10.65
C LEU A 450 -9.58 16.62 11.75
N LEU A 451 -10.57 16.44 12.63
CA LEU A 451 -10.91 17.40 13.69
C LEU A 451 -10.51 16.90 15.08
N GLY A 452 -9.96 15.69 15.18
CA GLY A 452 -9.44 15.12 16.42
C GLY A 452 -8.08 15.71 16.81
N TYR A 453 -7.73 15.54 18.08
CA TYR A 453 -6.50 16.06 18.69
C TYR A 453 -5.23 15.76 17.87
N ARG A 454 -5.09 14.53 17.36
CA ARG A 454 -3.92 14.13 16.56
C ARG A 454 -3.73 14.94 15.29
N MET A 455 -4.82 15.27 14.59
CA MET A 455 -4.69 16.09 13.39
C MET A 455 -4.42 17.54 13.74
N THR A 456 -4.98 18.05 14.84
CA THR A 456 -4.61 19.38 15.35
C THR A 456 -3.12 19.47 15.64
N GLU A 457 -2.53 18.48 16.32
CA GLU A 457 -1.09 18.37 16.57
C GLU A 457 -0.28 18.33 15.26
N ARG A 458 -0.74 17.53 14.29
CA ARG A 458 -0.11 17.43 12.96
C ARG A 458 -0.22 18.72 12.15
N LEU A 459 -1.32 19.46 12.25
CA LEU A 459 -1.56 20.74 11.59
C LEU A 459 -0.72 21.86 12.20
N SER A 460 -0.58 21.89 13.53
CA SER A 460 0.28 22.87 14.20
C SER A 460 1.77 22.73 13.83
N GLY A 461 2.20 21.50 13.49
CA GLY A 461 3.58 21.22 13.09
C GLY A 461 3.87 21.36 11.58
N VAL A 462 2.91 21.77 10.74
CA VAL A 462 3.06 21.76 9.27
C VAL A 462 4.26 22.60 8.80
N GLY A 463 4.50 23.77 9.41
CA GLY A 463 5.61 24.64 9.04
C GLY A 463 6.97 23.98 9.27
N ALA A 464 7.20 23.43 10.46
CA ALA A 464 8.46 22.77 10.82
C ALA A 464 8.72 21.46 10.05
N ASP A 465 7.67 20.69 9.77
CA ASP A 465 7.79 19.50 8.93
C ASP A 465 8.11 19.85 7.47
N PHE A 466 7.50 20.93 6.94
CA PHE A 466 7.82 21.38 5.58
C PHE A 466 9.26 21.88 5.46
N SER A 467 9.78 22.63 6.45
CA SER A 467 11.19 23.05 6.42
C SER A 467 12.14 21.86 6.45
N THR A 468 11.89 20.89 7.35
CA THR A 468 12.67 19.65 7.43
C THR A 468 12.68 18.88 6.10
N ARG A 469 11.52 18.77 5.44
CA ARG A 469 11.41 18.14 4.11
C ARG A 469 12.12 18.93 3.03
N ALA A 470 11.99 20.24 3.03
CA ALA A 470 12.67 21.10 2.06
C ALA A 470 14.20 20.99 2.19
N ASP A 471 14.72 20.93 3.41
CA ASP A 471 16.15 20.73 3.67
C ASP A 471 16.60 19.34 3.22
N HIS A 472 15.83 18.29 3.53
CA HIS A 472 16.06 16.94 3.03
C HIS A 472 16.08 16.88 1.49
N TRP A 473 15.14 17.55 0.83
CA TRP A 473 15.06 17.58 -0.64
C TRP A 473 16.23 18.35 -1.26
N ARG A 474 16.68 19.46 -0.64
CA ARG A 474 17.88 20.19 -1.06
C ARG A 474 19.13 19.32 -0.91
N HIS A 475 19.24 18.59 0.19
CA HIS A 475 20.33 17.65 0.44
C HIS A 475 20.32 16.51 -0.59
N ALA A 476 19.17 15.88 -0.84
CA ALA A 476 19.05 14.86 -1.86
C ALA A 476 19.47 15.37 -3.26
N LEU A 477 19.12 16.62 -3.59
CA LEU A 477 19.57 17.25 -4.84
C LEU A 477 21.08 17.53 -4.86
N SER A 478 21.68 17.91 -3.74
CA SER A 478 23.13 18.20 -3.67
C SER A 478 24.00 16.95 -3.81
N LEU A 479 23.46 15.76 -3.56
CA LEU A 479 24.16 14.49 -3.80
C LEU A 479 24.41 14.23 -5.30
N LYS A 480 23.68 14.93 -6.19
CA LYS A 480 23.86 14.82 -7.63
C LYS A 480 25.10 15.63 -8.05
N GLN A 481 26.12 14.98 -8.60
CA GLN A 481 27.43 15.57 -8.90
C GLN A 481 27.44 16.59 -10.08
N GLY A 482 26.26 17.02 -10.55
CA GLY A 482 26.11 18.14 -11.47
C GLY A 482 26.40 17.86 -12.94
N HIS A 483 26.80 16.64 -13.33
CA HIS A 483 27.08 16.31 -14.73
C HIS A 483 25.81 16.35 -15.60
N LEU A 484 25.95 16.74 -16.87
CA LEU A 484 24.83 16.81 -17.82
C LEU A 484 24.12 15.46 -18.00
N LEU A 485 24.88 14.36 -18.00
CA LEU A 485 24.33 13.01 -18.09
C LEU A 485 23.50 12.66 -16.85
N ASP A 486 23.94 13.03 -15.65
CA ASP A 486 23.18 12.81 -14.43
C ASP A 486 21.85 13.57 -14.52
N GLN A 487 21.87 14.83 -14.97
CA GLN A 487 20.64 15.63 -15.11
C GLN A 487 19.64 14.98 -16.10
N ALA A 488 20.14 14.41 -17.19
CA ALA A 488 19.32 13.78 -18.20
C ALA A 488 18.79 12.38 -17.79
N LEU A 489 19.66 11.51 -17.25
CA LEU A 489 19.42 10.08 -17.04
C LEU A 489 19.35 9.65 -15.57
N GLY A 490 19.71 10.52 -14.64
CA GLY A 490 19.70 10.25 -13.20
C GLY A 490 20.99 9.62 -12.67
N MET A 491 21.02 9.36 -11.37
CA MET A 491 22.09 8.68 -10.63
C MET A 491 21.93 7.15 -10.64
N GLY A 492 20.95 6.63 -11.41
CA GLY A 492 20.62 5.21 -11.47
C GLY A 492 19.57 4.76 -10.44
N LEU A 493 18.84 3.71 -10.78
CA LEU A 493 17.79 3.15 -9.92
C LEU A 493 18.38 2.65 -8.61
N GLY A 494 17.72 2.97 -7.50
CA GLY A 494 18.07 2.47 -6.17
C GLY A 494 19.38 3.00 -5.59
N SER A 495 19.99 4.02 -6.20
CA SER A 495 21.27 4.58 -5.73
C SER A 495 21.10 5.52 -4.53
N PHE A 496 19.91 6.10 -4.32
CA PHE A 496 19.71 7.13 -3.28
C PHE A 496 20.17 6.68 -1.87
N PRO A 497 19.79 5.50 -1.34
CA PRO A 497 20.24 5.08 -0.01
C PRO A 497 21.76 4.95 0.10
N ARG A 498 22.43 4.52 -0.96
CA ARG A 498 23.88 4.39 -1.02
C ARG A 498 24.57 5.76 -1.00
N GLU A 499 24.15 6.67 -1.88
CA GLU A 499 24.74 8.02 -1.96
C GLU A 499 24.49 8.80 -0.67
N TYR A 500 23.28 8.68 -0.11
CA TYR A 500 22.93 9.32 1.17
C TYR A 500 23.74 8.74 2.33
N HIS A 501 23.95 7.42 2.37
CA HIS A 501 24.76 6.80 3.41
C HIS A 501 26.19 7.33 3.41
N TRP A 502 26.85 7.37 2.25
CA TRP A 502 28.25 7.76 2.17
C TRP A 502 28.48 9.25 2.43
N ASP A 503 27.56 10.13 2.02
CA ASP A 503 27.62 11.55 2.37
C ASP A 503 27.46 11.79 3.89
N ASN A 504 26.69 10.93 4.57
CA ASN A 504 26.42 11.05 6.00
C ASN A 504 27.26 10.11 6.88
N ALA A 505 28.19 9.33 6.32
CA ALA A 505 28.92 8.28 7.05
C ALA A 505 29.71 8.83 8.26
N ASN A 506 30.20 10.07 8.15
CA ASN A 506 30.95 10.74 9.21
C ASN A 506 30.07 11.57 10.17
N ARG A 507 28.74 11.63 9.94
CA ARG A 507 27.85 12.39 10.80
C ARG A 507 27.47 11.59 12.05
N PRO A 508 27.37 12.23 13.23
CA PRO A 508 26.93 11.59 14.47
C PRO A 508 25.56 10.90 14.36
N GLU A 509 24.68 11.42 13.51
CA GLU A 509 23.31 10.96 13.29
C GLU A 509 23.16 9.83 12.26
N GLY A 510 24.27 9.27 11.77
CA GLY A 510 24.27 8.18 10.80
C GLY A 510 23.28 7.06 11.18
N SER A 511 22.56 6.53 10.18
CA SER A 511 21.52 5.51 10.37
C SER A 511 22.04 4.20 10.95
N GLY A 512 23.34 3.95 10.86
CA GLY A 512 23.95 2.65 11.09
C GLY A 512 23.78 1.74 9.87
N ASN A 513 24.81 0.94 9.61
CA ASN A 513 24.83 0.02 8.49
C ASN A 513 25.20 -1.39 8.95
N PHE A 514 24.97 -2.35 8.07
CA PHE A 514 25.41 -3.72 8.24
C PHE A 514 25.95 -4.29 6.94
N THR A 515 26.84 -5.26 7.07
CA THR A 515 27.31 -6.10 5.98
C THR A 515 27.42 -7.54 6.47
N LEU A 516 27.38 -8.48 5.54
CA LEU A 516 27.77 -9.85 5.82
C LEU A 516 29.22 -10.02 5.38
N ALA A 517 30.10 -10.35 6.33
CA ALA A 517 31.51 -10.57 6.07
C ALA A 517 31.80 -12.07 6.07
N ARG A 518 32.84 -12.46 5.32
CA ARG A 518 33.30 -13.84 5.25
C ARG A 518 34.78 -13.93 5.62
N GLU A 519 35.10 -14.78 6.59
CA GLU A 519 36.47 -15.01 7.08
C GLU A 519 36.68 -16.50 7.28
N ALA A 520 37.75 -17.06 6.69
CA ALA A 520 38.09 -18.49 6.81
C ALA A 520 36.92 -19.46 6.49
N GLY A 521 36.05 -19.09 5.55
CA GLY A 521 34.88 -19.88 5.15
C GLY A 521 33.60 -19.58 5.93
N ASN A 522 33.69 -18.95 7.12
CA ASN A 522 32.59 -18.58 8.01
C ASN A 522 32.01 -17.21 7.64
N THR A 523 30.69 -17.12 7.53
CA THR A 523 29.93 -15.91 7.28
C THR A 523 29.40 -15.35 8.60
N PHE A 524 29.46 -14.04 8.81
CA PHE A 524 28.93 -13.42 10.03
C PHE A 524 28.40 -12.01 9.77
N LEU A 525 27.56 -11.52 10.68
CA LEU A 525 26.96 -10.19 10.59
C LEU A 525 27.86 -9.14 11.22
N ARG A 526 28.31 -8.17 10.42
CA ARG A 526 29.02 -6.98 10.90
C ARG A 526 28.07 -5.78 10.94
N SER A 527 27.95 -5.14 12.09
CA SER A 527 27.13 -3.94 12.28
C SER A 527 27.98 -2.77 12.75
N THR A 528 27.89 -1.62 12.07
CA THR A 528 28.58 -0.37 12.48
C THR A 528 27.83 0.41 13.57
N GLY A 529 26.68 -0.12 13.99
CA GLY A 529 25.85 0.48 15.02
C GLY A 529 25.09 1.72 14.55
N GLY A 530 23.92 1.92 15.11
CA GLY A 530 23.05 3.03 14.75
C GLY A 530 22.10 3.34 15.89
N LYS A 531 21.48 4.52 15.83
CA LYS A 531 20.39 4.80 16.75
C LYS A 531 19.22 3.85 16.49
N ASP A 532 18.95 3.53 15.23
CA ASP A 532 17.68 2.94 14.82
C ASP A 532 17.79 1.53 14.23
N LEU A 533 18.94 1.15 13.65
CA LEU A 533 19.14 -0.15 13.03
C LEU A 533 18.95 -1.31 14.03
N ARG A 534 17.98 -2.17 13.75
CA ARG A 534 17.68 -3.40 14.48
C ARG A 534 17.62 -4.59 13.54
N PHE A 535 18.12 -5.74 13.95
CA PHE A 535 17.90 -7.00 13.25
C PHE A 535 16.80 -7.77 13.97
N GLY A 536 15.71 -8.05 13.26
CA GLY A 536 14.55 -8.74 13.81
C GLY A 536 14.33 -10.11 13.20
N GLN A 537 14.07 -11.12 14.03
CA GLN A 537 13.56 -12.41 13.60
C GLN A 537 12.26 -12.74 14.35
N ARG A 538 11.19 -13.04 13.60
CA ARG A 538 9.90 -13.46 14.20
C ARG A 538 10.01 -14.86 14.78
N LEU A 539 9.62 -15.01 16.04
CA LEU A 539 9.69 -16.25 16.81
C LEU A 539 8.29 -16.69 17.26
N SER A 540 8.17 -17.94 17.67
CA SER A 540 6.98 -18.43 18.38
C SER A 540 7.41 -19.19 19.64
N VAL A 541 7.37 -18.50 20.77
CA VAL A 541 7.79 -18.98 22.09
C VAL A 541 6.56 -18.96 23.00
N ALA A 542 6.38 -19.97 23.86
CA ALA A 542 5.30 -19.99 24.83
C ALA A 542 5.43 -18.88 25.90
N ALA A 543 4.32 -18.48 26.50
CA ALA A 543 4.37 -17.53 27.62
C ALA A 543 4.96 -18.19 28.87
N MET A 544 5.71 -17.41 29.66
CA MET A 544 6.42 -17.83 30.87
C MET A 544 7.46 -18.94 30.63
N GLU A 545 7.92 -19.10 29.38
CA GLU A 545 8.95 -20.08 29.04
C GLU A 545 10.33 -19.51 29.42
N PRO A 546 11.13 -20.23 30.22
CA PRO A 546 12.52 -19.88 30.45
C PRO A 546 13.34 -20.17 29.19
N LEU A 547 14.16 -19.21 28.80
CA LEU A 547 14.94 -19.21 27.58
C LEU A 547 16.40 -18.92 27.88
N GLN A 548 17.28 -19.51 27.09
CA GLN A 548 18.69 -19.20 27.08
C GLN A 548 19.08 -18.66 25.71
N LEU A 549 19.57 -17.43 25.69
CA LEU A 549 20.14 -16.79 24.51
C LEU A 549 21.65 -16.95 24.54
N ARG A 550 22.24 -17.50 23.48
CA ARG A 550 23.69 -17.54 23.26
C ARG A 550 24.04 -16.87 21.94
N MET A 551 25.19 -16.20 21.90
CA MET A 551 25.74 -15.62 20.67
C MET A 551 27.26 -15.48 20.80
N ARG A 552 27.96 -15.48 19.67
CA ARG A 552 29.36 -15.06 19.59
C ARG A 552 29.43 -13.62 19.16
N VAL A 553 30.31 -12.86 19.81
CA VAL A 553 30.57 -11.45 19.50
C VAL A 553 32.06 -11.20 19.34
N ARG A 554 32.41 -10.29 18.43
CA ARG A 554 33.76 -9.77 18.28
C ARG A 554 33.67 -8.28 17.97
N SER A 555 34.43 -7.46 18.68
CA SER A 555 34.44 -6.00 18.52
C SER A 555 35.87 -5.47 18.56
N PRO A 556 36.30 -4.69 17.56
CA PRO A 556 37.53 -3.90 17.59
C PRO A 556 37.32 -2.53 18.25
N SER A 557 36.10 -2.17 18.64
CA SER A 557 35.81 -0.86 19.22
C SER A 557 36.04 -0.85 20.73
N PRO A 558 36.47 0.29 21.32
CA PRO A 558 36.67 0.39 22.77
C PRO A 558 35.40 0.04 23.57
N GLU A 559 34.26 0.50 23.05
CA GLU A 559 32.95 0.28 23.65
C GLU A 559 31.88 0.17 22.56
N ALA A 560 31.08 -0.89 22.60
CA ALA A 560 29.85 -1.05 21.82
C ALA A 560 28.70 -1.49 22.73
N ARG A 561 27.47 -1.09 22.43
CA ARG A 561 26.29 -1.39 23.26
C ARG A 561 25.36 -2.32 22.49
N LEU A 562 25.25 -3.56 22.92
CA LEU A 562 24.27 -4.49 22.40
C LEU A 562 22.98 -4.39 23.20
N LYS A 563 21.91 -4.00 22.52
CA LYS A 563 20.54 -4.00 23.05
C LYS A 563 19.76 -5.12 22.40
N ILE A 564 19.38 -6.09 23.21
CA ILE A 564 18.63 -7.28 22.81
C ILE A 564 17.22 -7.18 23.40
N ARG A 565 16.21 -7.47 22.60
CA ARG A 565 14.82 -7.38 23.05
C ARG A 565 13.99 -8.55 22.55
N LEU A 566 13.10 -9.03 23.41
CA LEU A 566 11.98 -9.85 23.02
C LEU A 566 10.73 -8.98 23.11
N CYS A 567 10.13 -8.67 21.96
CA CYS A 567 9.05 -7.70 21.84
C CYS A 567 7.92 -8.21 20.94
N ARG A 568 6.69 -7.76 21.20
CA ARG A 568 5.59 -7.90 20.25
C ARG A 568 5.50 -6.67 19.36
N ARG A 569 5.57 -6.87 18.05
CA ARG A 569 5.42 -5.80 17.05
C ARG A 569 4.92 -6.32 15.72
N PHE A 570 4.27 -5.45 14.95
CA PHE A 570 3.95 -5.71 13.55
C PHE A 570 5.17 -5.36 12.68
N VAL A 571 5.28 -4.08 12.30
CA VAL A 571 6.37 -3.60 11.46
C VAL A 571 7.13 -2.46 12.11
N ILE A 572 6.46 -1.45 12.68
CA ILE A 572 7.11 -0.29 13.31
C ILE A 572 6.72 -0.16 14.78
N HIS A 573 7.63 0.37 15.61
CA HIS A 573 7.29 0.78 16.97
C HIS A 573 6.90 2.28 17.02
N PRO A 574 5.81 2.64 17.72
CA PRO A 574 5.45 4.05 17.88
C PRO A 574 6.37 4.79 18.86
N SER A 575 7.08 4.06 19.72
CA SER A 575 8.01 4.61 20.71
C SER A 575 9.14 3.64 21.00
N GLU A 576 10.30 4.19 21.33
CA GLU A 576 11.47 3.42 21.80
C GLU A 576 11.18 2.66 23.10
N TRP A 577 10.44 3.30 23.99
CA TRP A 577 10.03 2.71 25.26
C TRP A 577 8.79 1.84 25.06
N ASN A 578 8.89 0.57 25.44
CA ASN A 578 7.77 -0.34 25.57
C ASN A 578 8.01 -1.24 26.79
N SER A 579 7.26 -0.98 27.87
CA SER A 579 7.39 -1.69 29.15
C SER A 579 6.97 -3.16 29.08
N GLN A 580 6.31 -3.59 28.01
CA GLN A 580 5.95 -4.99 27.82
C GLN A 580 7.13 -5.82 27.27
N CYS A 581 8.14 -5.18 26.67
CA CYS A 581 9.28 -5.91 26.13
C CYS A 581 10.23 -6.39 27.22
N VAL A 582 10.72 -7.62 27.06
CA VAL A 582 11.90 -8.10 27.81
C VAL A 582 13.12 -7.50 27.11
N THR A 583 13.93 -6.73 27.84
CA THR A 583 15.08 -6.01 27.28
C THR A 583 16.33 -6.37 28.07
N LEU A 584 17.40 -6.63 27.34
CA LEU A 584 18.72 -6.88 27.88
C LEU A 584 19.72 -5.94 27.20
N ASP A 585 20.49 -5.21 27.99
CA ASP A 585 21.53 -4.31 27.52
C ASP A 585 22.88 -4.84 28.00
N HIS A 586 23.84 -4.96 27.07
CA HIS A 586 25.18 -5.46 27.34
C HIS A 586 26.24 -4.57 26.68
N THR A 587 27.31 -4.23 27.41
CA THR A 587 28.44 -3.51 26.85
C THR A 587 29.50 -4.50 26.38
N VAL A 588 29.79 -4.49 25.08
CA VAL A 588 30.91 -5.23 24.49
C VAL A 588 32.12 -4.31 24.46
N THR A 589 33.20 -4.72 25.11
CA THR A 589 34.48 -4.00 25.09
C THR A 589 35.40 -4.58 24.01
N HIS A 590 36.55 -3.93 23.79
CA HIS A 590 37.52 -4.37 22.80
C HIS A 590 37.97 -5.83 23.02
N THR A 591 37.67 -6.69 22.07
CA THR A 591 37.88 -8.15 22.15
C THR A 591 39.26 -8.62 21.69
N ARG A 592 40.15 -7.70 21.26
CA ARG A 592 41.49 -8.01 20.72
C ARG A 592 41.45 -8.98 19.53
N GLY A 593 40.37 -8.93 18.74
CA GLY A 593 40.17 -9.77 17.57
C GLY A 593 39.69 -11.20 17.87
N ALA A 594 39.51 -11.58 19.14
CA ALA A 594 39.01 -12.88 19.52
C ALA A 594 37.47 -12.91 19.60
N TRP A 595 36.85 -14.00 19.16
CA TRP A 595 35.43 -14.25 19.39
C TRP A 595 35.17 -14.58 20.86
N GLN A 596 34.16 -13.94 21.45
CA GLN A 596 33.70 -14.20 22.82
C GLN A 596 32.28 -14.73 22.78
N THR A 597 31.99 -15.73 23.62
CA THR A 597 30.62 -16.26 23.74
C THR A 597 29.89 -15.52 24.86
N LEU A 598 28.75 -14.94 24.53
CA LEU A 598 27.82 -14.35 25.48
C LEU A 598 26.65 -15.32 25.71
N ALA A 599 26.23 -15.46 26.96
CA ALA A 599 25.08 -16.26 27.34
C ALA A 599 24.20 -15.46 28.31
N PHE A 600 22.90 -15.46 28.07
CA PHE A 600 21.91 -14.74 28.86
C PHE A 600 20.70 -15.62 29.12
N ASP A 601 20.25 -15.63 30.36
CA ASP A 601 18.97 -16.24 30.72
C ASP A 601 17.86 -15.19 30.60
N LEU A 602 16.78 -15.56 29.91
CA LEU A 602 15.63 -14.72 29.60
C LEU A 602 14.36 -15.46 30.02
N ASP A 603 13.35 -14.76 30.50
CA ASP A 603 12.00 -15.32 30.67
C ASP A 603 11.08 -14.66 29.64
N ALA A 604 10.39 -15.45 28.82
CA ALA A 604 9.42 -14.96 27.85
C ALA A 604 8.24 -14.24 28.51
N GLY A 605 8.08 -14.30 29.83
CA GLY A 605 7.08 -13.61 30.62
C GLY A 605 5.67 -13.73 30.02
N ARG A 606 4.89 -12.65 30.11
CA ARG A 606 3.54 -12.62 29.49
C ARG A 606 3.56 -12.29 27.99
N ILE A 607 4.75 -12.06 27.41
CA ILE A 607 4.88 -11.70 25.99
C ILE A 607 4.91 -12.89 25.06
N GLY A 608 5.23 -14.11 25.52
CA GLY A 608 5.11 -15.32 24.70
C GLY A 608 3.71 -15.58 24.14
N ASP A 609 3.61 -16.39 23.09
CA ASP A 609 2.40 -16.81 22.37
C ASP A 609 1.53 -17.77 23.20
N GLY A 610 1.14 -17.35 24.40
CA GLY A 610 0.13 -18.05 25.20
C GLY A 610 -1.28 -17.68 24.73
N ARG A 611 -2.05 -18.67 24.22
CA ARG A 611 -3.52 -18.73 23.97
C ARG A 611 -4.26 -17.50 23.37
N GLN A 612 -3.58 -16.41 23.03
CA GLN A 612 -4.22 -15.15 22.62
C GLN A 612 -3.99 -14.87 21.15
N TRP A 613 -4.79 -15.53 20.31
CA TRP A 613 -4.92 -15.24 18.89
C TRP A 613 -5.28 -13.76 18.70
N ALA A 614 -4.70 -13.11 17.68
CA ALA A 614 -4.80 -11.67 17.38
C ALA A 614 -3.85 -10.70 18.13
N ARG A 615 -2.85 -11.18 18.88
CA ARG A 615 -1.73 -10.32 19.33
C ARG A 615 -0.72 -10.04 18.20
N PRO A 616 0.05 -8.94 18.25
CA PRO A 616 1.17 -8.72 17.32
C PRO A 616 2.21 -9.85 17.43
N PRO A 617 2.88 -10.25 16.34
CA PRO A 617 3.92 -11.30 16.36
C PRO A 617 5.04 -11.02 17.37
N LEU A 618 5.55 -12.07 18.00
CA LEU A 618 6.74 -12.01 18.85
C LEU A 618 8.01 -11.96 17.98
N MET A 619 8.96 -11.13 18.37
CA MET A 619 10.20 -10.90 17.65
C MET A 619 11.38 -10.77 18.60
N LEU A 620 12.48 -11.45 18.27
CA LEU A 620 13.80 -11.18 18.83
C LEU A 620 14.43 -10.05 18.02
N GLU A 621 14.84 -8.99 18.71
CA GLU A 621 15.52 -7.83 18.15
C GLU A 621 16.93 -7.74 18.71
N ILE A 622 17.91 -7.49 17.85
CA ILE A 622 19.31 -7.23 18.24
C ILE A 622 19.74 -5.91 17.62
N ASN A 623 20.30 -5.03 18.43
CA ASN A 623 20.68 -3.68 18.02
C ASN A 623 22.07 -3.35 18.59
N ASN A 624 23.00 -2.97 17.71
CA ASN A 624 24.24 -2.29 18.13
C ASN A 624 23.90 -0.80 18.31
N ARG A 625 23.55 -0.44 19.55
CA ARG A 625 22.89 0.82 19.90
C ARG A 625 23.90 1.93 20.08
N ARG A 626 23.76 2.98 19.28
CA ARG A 626 24.49 4.23 19.51
C ARG A 626 23.71 5.13 20.47
N GLU A 627 24.06 5.09 21.75
CA GLU A 627 23.56 6.01 22.78
C GLU A 627 24.07 7.44 22.53
N TYR A 628 23.36 8.46 23.05
CA TYR A 628 23.72 9.87 22.84
C TYR A 628 25.18 10.19 23.25
N ARG A 629 25.68 9.60 24.35
CA ARG A 629 27.07 9.78 24.80
C ARG A 629 28.12 9.22 23.84
N LEU A 630 27.73 8.28 22.96
CA LEU A 630 28.59 7.63 21.97
C LEU A 630 28.50 8.30 20.59
N MET A 631 27.68 9.35 20.44
CA MET A 631 27.53 10.05 19.17
C MET A 631 28.76 10.90 18.81
N SER A 632 29.55 11.33 19.80
CA SER A 632 30.82 12.05 19.59
C SER A 632 32.01 11.13 19.31
N GLN A 633 31.85 9.82 19.44
CA GLN A 633 32.89 8.82 19.17
C GLN A 633 32.69 8.19 17.79
N PRO A 634 33.73 7.63 17.15
CA PRO A 634 33.57 6.86 15.92
C PRO A 634 32.54 5.72 16.07
N PRO A 635 31.78 5.38 15.01
CA PRO A 635 30.81 4.27 15.07
C PRO A 635 31.45 2.96 15.55
N ALA A 636 30.84 2.34 16.54
CA ALA A 636 31.35 1.11 17.12
C ALA A 636 30.98 -0.09 16.24
N VAL A 637 31.95 -0.89 15.84
CA VAL A 637 31.74 -2.08 15.00
C VAL A 637 31.57 -3.31 15.88
N VAL A 638 30.53 -4.09 15.62
CA VAL A 638 30.33 -5.39 16.27
C VAL A 638 30.06 -6.45 15.21
N ASP A 639 30.85 -7.51 15.27
CA ASP A 639 30.62 -8.76 14.57
C ASP A 639 29.77 -9.68 15.46
N LEU A 640 28.73 -10.29 14.89
CA LEU A 640 27.75 -11.15 15.54
C LEU A 640 27.65 -12.47 14.78
N ASP A 641 27.65 -13.58 15.51
CA ASP A 641 27.56 -14.92 14.92
C ASP A 641 26.95 -15.96 15.91
N ASP A 642 26.57 -17.13 15.42
CA ASP A 642 26.02 -18.27 16.18
C ASP A 642 24.91 -17.89 17.17
N ILE A 643 23.96 -17.07 16.72
CA ILE A 643 22.86 -16.60 17.55
C ILE A 643 21.86 -17.74 17.76
N SER A 644 21.66 -18.16 19.01
CA SER A 644 20.73 -19.23 19.35
C SER A 644 19.86 -18.84 20.54
N LEU A 645 18.57 -19.17 20.46
CA LEU A 645 17.63 -19.03 21.56
C LEU A 645 16.98 -20.38 21.78
N THR A 646 17.19 -20.97 22.96
CA THR A 646 16.71 -22.31 23.32
C THR A 646 15.87 -22.31 24.58
N ASP A 647 14.85 -23.16 24.68
CA ASP A 647 14.14 -23.39 25.95
C ASP A 647 14.81 -24.47 26.81
N GLY A 648 14.27 -24.70 28.01
CA GLY A 648 14.73 -25.74 28.94
C GLY A 648 14.58 -27.18 28.42
N ARG A 649 13.90 -27.39 27.28
CA ARG A 649 13.78 -28.69 26.60
C ARG A 649 14.76 -28.84 25.44
N GLY A 650 15.62 -27.85 25.21
CA GLY A 650 16.60 -27.84 24.13
C GLY A 650 16.03 -27.48 22.76
N ARG A 651 14.79 -26.99 22.68
CA ARG A 651 14.21 -26.55 21.39
C ARG A 651 14.79 -25.20 21.00
N ALA A 652 15.42 -25.13 19.83
CA ALA A 652 15.90 -23.88 19.25
C ALA A 652 14.78 -23.12 18.50
N TYR A 653 14.74 -21.79 18.69
CA TYR A 653 13.75 -20.90 18.08
C TYR A 653 14.32 -20.01 16.96
N VAL A 654 15.59 -19.64 17.06
CA VAL A 654 16.31 -18.86 16.03
C VAL A 654 16.73 -19.79 14.90
N VAL A 655 16.52 -19.35 13.67
CA VAL A 655 16.94 -20.04 12.45
C VAL A 655 17.92 -19.14 11.70
N ASN A 656 18.94 -19.73 11.06
CA ASN A 656 20.01 -19.00 10.35
C ASN A 656 20.72 -17.98 11.27
N GLY A 657 21.05 -18.41 12.49
CA GLY A 657 21.79 -17.58 13.46
C GLY A 657 23.29 -17.50 13.20
N ASP A 658 23.78 -18.36 12.31
CA ASP A 658 25.14 -18.48 11.75
C ASP A 658 25.32 -17.66 10.46
N PHE A 659 24.24 -17.09 9.90
CA PHE A 659 24.25 -16.24 8.69
C PHE A 659 24.82 -16.88 7.41
N GLU A 660 25.00 -18.21 7.38
CA GLU A 660 25.48 -18.93 6.19
C GLU A 660 24.49 -18.88 5.02
N HIS A 661 23.20 -18.65 5.31
CA HIS A 661 22.17 -18.41 4.28
C HIS A 661 21.85 -16.92 4.14
N GLY A 662 22.85 -16.06 4.36
CA GLY A 662 22.71 -14.63 4.27
C GLY A 662 21.76 -14.08 5.34
N MET A 663 20.89 -13.16 4.94
CA MET A 663 19.86 -12.56 5.82
C MET A 663 18.54 -13.34 5.82
N ASP A 664 18.50 -14.58 5.33
CA ASP A 664 17.27 -15.37 5.42
C ASP A 664 16.81 -15.45 6.89
N ARG A 665 15.51 -15.23 7.13
CA ARG A 665 14.84 -15.13 8.44
C ARG A 665 15.11 -13.85 9.25
N TRP A 666 16.10 -13.05 8.88
CA TRP A 666 16.45 -11.81 9.56
C TRP A 666 16.07 -10.59 8.70
N LEU A 667 15.31 -9.66 9.28
CA LEU A 667 14.95 -8.41 8.60
C LEU A 667 15.53 -7.21 9.35
N PRO A 668 16.22 -6.27 8.68
CA PRO A 668 16.63 -5.02 9.31
C PRO A 668 15.42 -4.09 9.50
N TYR A 669 15.39 -3.32 10.58
CA TYR A 669 14.35 -2.33 10.87
C TYR A 669 14.97 -0.98 11.23
N TYR A 670 14.33 0.08 10.77
CA TYR A 670 14.60 1.48 11.09
C TYR A 670 13.25 2.16 11.41
N ASP A 671 12.94 2.25 12.71
CA ASP A 671 11.65 2.68 13.23
C ASP A 671 11.43 4.19 13.16
N PHE A 672 12.49 4.99 13.29
CA PHE A 672 12.41 6.43 13.54
C PHE A 672 13.12 7.28 12.47
N ASN A 673 14.26 6.81 11.93
CA ASN A 673 15.06 7.53 10.95
C ASN A 673 14.88 6.95 9.54
N HIS A 674 13.98 7.57 8.78
CA HIS A 674 13.52 7.10 7.48
C HIS A 674 14.04 7.92 6.28
N LEU A 675 14.62 9.09 6.54
CA LEU A 675 15.19 9.98 5.51
C LEU A 675 16.35 9.33 4.71
N PRO A 676 17.21 8.48 5.30
CA PRO A 676 18.30 7.84 4.56
C PRO A 676 17.83 6.87 3.48
N TRP A 677 16.60 6.37 3.60
CA TRP A 677 16.07 5.31 2.72
C TRP A 677 15.13 5.86 1.66
N HIS A 678 14.57 7.06 1.89
CA HIS A 678 13.47 7.60 1.08
C HIS A 678 13.66 9.10 0.81
N ILE A 679 13.51 9.50 -0.46
CA ILE A 679 13.52 10.91 -0.87
C ILE A 679 12.25 11.64 -0.39
N LYS A 680 11.15 10.93 -0.15
CA LYS A 680 9.87 11.49 0.32
C LYS A 680 9.24 12.52 -0.62
N ASN A 681 9.49 12.36 -1.92
CA ASN A 681 8.84 13.07 -3.02
C ASN A 681 9.04 12.29 -4.33
N LEU A 682 7.97 11.94 -5.02
CA LEU A 682 7.97 11.10 -6.22
C LEU A 682 8.69 11.77 -7.38
N TRP A 683 8.45 13.06 -7.60
CA TRP A 683 9.03 13.80 -8.72
C TRP A 683 10.53 13.98 -8.52
N LEU A 684 10.94 14.30 -7.30
CA LEU A 684 12.34 14.38 -6.95
C LEU A 684 13.02 13.01 -7.00
N HIS A 685 12.33 11.94 -6.57
CA HIS A 685 12.84 10.58 -6.66
C HIS A 685 13.09 10.17 -8.11
N LEU A 686 12.11 10.40 -9.00
CA LEU A 686 12.26 10.17 -10.43
C LEU A 686 13.40 11.00 -11.02
N TYR A 687 13.52 12.27 -10.64
CA TYR A 687 14.61 13.13 -11.12
C TYR A 687 15.98 12.66 -10.62
N PHE A 688 16.07 12.26 -9.36
CA PHE A 688 17.32 11.79 -8.76
C PHE A 688 17.79 10.52 -9.44
N GLU A 689 16.96 9.48 -9.52
CA GLU A 689 17.35 8.16 -10.01
C GLU A 689 17.29 8.02 -11.54
N GLN A 690 16.32 8.66 -12.19
CA GLN A 690 16.04 8.50 -13.63
C GLN A 690 16.21 9.78 -14.47
N GLY A 691 16.55 10.91 -13.83
CA GLY A 691 16.81 12.18 -14.51
C GLY A 691 15.55 12.82 -15.10
N ALA A 692 15.77 13.85 -15.91
CA ALA A 692 14.71 14.53 -16.65
C ALA A 692 13.92 13.56 -17.55
N LEU A 693 14.58 12.55 -18.14
CA LEU A 693 13.92 11.55 -18.96
C LEU A 693 12.85 10.77 -18.17
N GLY A 694 13.17 10.31 -16.96
CA GLY A 694 12.21 9.59 -16.11
C GLY A 694 11.03 10.44 -15.68
N VAL A 695 11.29 11.68 -15.26
CA VAL A 695 10.22 12.63 -14.90
C VAL A 695 9.28 12.87 -16.06
N LEU A 696 9.82 13.18 -17.25
CA LEU A 696 9.02 13.47 -18.44
C LEU A 696 8.25 12.25 -18.92
N ALA A 697 8.88 11.07 -18.94
CA ALA A 697 8.23 9.82 -19.34
C ALA A 697 7.09 9.44 -18.39
N PHE A 698 7.31 9.53 -17.08
CA PHE A 698 6.30 9.25 -16.06
C PHE A 698 5.14 10.25 -16.11
N ALA A 699 5.44 11.55 -16.23
CA ALA A 699 4.41 12.59 -16.39
C ALA A 699 3.59 12.36 -17.66
N ALA A 700 4.25 12.05 -18.78
CA ALA A 700 3.57 11.77 -20.04
C ALA A 700 2.67 10.53 -19.94
N ALA A 701 3.08 9.49 -19.21
CA ALA A 701 2.25 8.32 -18.93
C ALA A 701 1.00 8.67 -18.11
N TRP A 702 1.16 9.43 -17.03
CA TRP A 702 0.04 9.88 -16.22
C TRP A 702 -0.93 10.80 -16.99
N LEU A 703 -0.41 11.76 -17.76
CA LEU A 703 -1.22 12.65 -18.60
C LEU A 703 -1.92 11.89 -19.74
N ALA A 704 -1.25 10.90 -20.35
CA ALA A 704 -1.87 10.03 -21.35
C ALA A 704 -3.02 9.22 -20.74
N ALA A 705 -2.85 8.70 -19.53
CA ALA A 705 -3.91 8.01 -18.79
C ALA A 705 -5.14 8.91 -18.57
N LEU A 706 -4.93 10.15 -18.10
CA LEU A 706 -6.01 11.14 -17.94
C LEU A 706 -6.69 11.45 -19.28
N GLY A 707 -5.91 11.66 -20.36
CA GLY A 707 -6.45 11.92 -21.68
C GLY A 707 -7.25 10.75 -22.26
N VAL A 708 -6.82 9.51 -22.01
CA VAL A 708 -7.57 8.30 -22.37
C VAL A 708 -8.88 8.22 -21.60
N ALA A 709 -8.83 8.41 -20.28
CA ALA A 709 -10.01 8.39 -19.42
C ALA A 709 -11.02 9.50 -19.77
N TRP A 710 -10.56 10.70 -20.09
CA TRP A 710 -11.40 11.81 -20.51
C TRP A 710 -12.14 11.54 -21.82
N ARG A 711 -11.46 10.94 -22.80
CA ARG A 711 -12.10 10.50 -24.06
C ARG A 711 -13.11 9.38 -23.82
N ALA A 712 -12.78 8.41 -22.97
CA ALA A 712 -13.68 7.32 -22.61
C ALA A 712 -14.90 7.78 -21.82
N ALA A 713 -14.72 8.76 -20.94
CA ALA A 713 -15.80 9.43 -20.22
C ALA A 713 -16.76 10.10 -21.20
N GLY A 714 -16.24 10.75 -22.25
CA GLY A 714 -17.05 11.29 -23.35
C GLY A 714 -17.84 10.24 -24.15
N ARG A 715 -17.61 8.95 -23.92
CA ARG A 715 -18.37 7.82 -24.47
C ARG A 715 -19.22 7.10 -23.42
N GLY A 716 -19.39 7.70 -22.23
CA GLY A 716 -20.18 7.13 -21.15
C GLY A 716 -19.49 6.01 -20.35
N GLN A 717 -18.18 5.82 -20.48
CA GLN A 717 -17.47 4.69 -19.84
C GLN A 717 -16.88 5.09 -18.48
N LEU A 718 -17.25 4.34 -17.43
CA LEU A 718 -16.79 4.58 -16.06
C LEU A 718 -15.46 3.90 -15.72
N PHE A 719 -15.18 2.73 -16.29
CA PHE A 719 -13.99 1.94 -15.93
C PHE A 719 -12.68 2.73 -16.12
N PRO A 720 -12.43 3.40 -17.27
CA PRO A 720 -11.23 4.21 -17.46
C PRO A 720 -11.11 5.39 -16.49
N VAL A 721 -12.24 5.99 -16.09
CA VAL A 721 -12.26 7.10 -15.11
C VAL A 721 -11.77 6.62 -13.76
N GLY A 722 -12.27 5.48 -13.28
CA GLY A 722 -11.86 4.93 -11.99
C GLY A 722 -10.39 4.52 -11.96
N VAL A 723 -9.90 3.91 -13.04
CA VAL A 723 -8.47 3.55 -13.16
C VAL A 723 -7.58 4.79 -13.24
N ALA A 724 -7.95 5.83 -13.99
CA ALA A 724 -7.17 7.07 -14.02
C ALA A 724 -7.22 7.85 -12.69
N ALA A 725 -8.34 7.79 -11.95
CA ALA A 725 -8.42 8.30 -10.60
C ALA A 725 -7.48 7.53 -9.65
N ALA A 726 -7.38 6.20 -9.77
CA ALA A 726 -6.41 5.39 -9.03
C ALA A 726 -4.96 5.83 -9.30
N LEU A 727 -4.56 5.93 -10.57
CA LEU A 727 -3.22 6.40 -10.95
C LEU A 727 -2.94 7.82 -10.42
N THR A 728 -3.93 8.70 -10.49
CA THR A 728 -3.82 10.06 -9.94
C THR A 728 -3.71 10.06 -8.43
N GLY A 729 -4.41 9.14 -7.75
CA GLY A 729 -4.33 8.98 -6.30
C GLY A 729 -2.93 8.59 -5.83
N PHE A 730 -2.24 7.73 -6.58
CA PHE A 730 -0.83 7.40 -6.36
C PHE A 730 0.10 8.60 -6.57
N VAL A 731 -0.09 9.34 -7.67
CA VAL A 731 0.70 10.56 -7.96
C VAL A 731 0.52 11.61 -6.87
N ALA A 732 -0.70 11.81 -6.38
CA ALA A 732 -1.00 12.75 -5.30
C ALA A 732 -0.33 12.35 -3.98
N VAL A 733 -0.33 11.06 -3.61
CA VAL A 733 0.48 10.57 -2.48
C VAL A 733 1.96 10.89 -2.71
N GLY A 734 2.43 10.70 -3.94
CA GLY A 734 3.79 11.01 -4.37
C GLY A 734 4.23 12.48 -4.22
N THR A 735 3.31 13.43 -4.06
CA THR A 735 3.70 14.83 -3.79
C THR A 735 4.42 14.99 -2.45
N PHE A 736 4.09 14.15 -1.48
CA PHE A 736 4.67 14.16 -0.13
C PHE A 736 5.45 12.89 0.21
N GLY A 737 5.67 12.04 -0.79
CA GLY A 737 6.19 10.71 -0.59
C GLY A 737 6.84 10.10 -1.82
N SER A 738 7.53 8.97 -1.68
CA SER A 738 8.17 8.24 -2.78
C SER A 738 7.64 6.82 -2.96
N PRO A 739 6.30 6.58 -3.03
CA PRO A 739 5.73 5.22 -3.02
C PRO A 739 6.16 4.31 -4.19
N ILE A 740 6.86 4.85 -5.19
CA ILE A 740 7.43 4.11 -6.32
C ILE A 740 8.68 3.30 -5.95
N ASP A 741 9.34 3.62 -4.82
CA ASP A 741 10.48 2.86 -4.27
C ASP A 741 10.07 1.52 -3.61
N ALA A 742 8.76 1.26 -3.53
CA ALA A 742 8.14 0.00 -3.17
C ALA A 742 7.74 -0.77 -4.44
N PRO A 743 8.53 -1.79 -4.88
CA PRO A 743 8.40 -2.33 -6.23
C PRO A 743 7.04 -2.98 -6.54
N ARG A 744 6.40 -3.61 -5.56
CA ARG A 744 5.06 -4.18 -5.71
C ARG A 744 3.97 -3.13 -5.93
N VAL A 745 4.13 -1.95 -5.34
CA VAL A 745 3.17 -0.84 -5.48
C VAL A 745 3.43 -0.13 -6.82
N ALA A 746 4.70 0.05 -7.18
CA ALA A 746 5.09 0.51 -8.51
C ALA A 746 4.55 -0.43 -9.61
N TRP A 747 4.65 -1.76 -9.41
CA TRP A 747 4.05 -2.74 -10.30
C TRP A 747 2.55 -2.51 -10.47
N LEU A 748 1.81 -2.33 -9.37
CA LEU A 748 0.36 -2.13 -9.43
C LEU A 748 -0.01 -0.84 -10.19
N PHE A 749 0.76 0.23 -10.03
CA PHE A 749 0.61 1.45 -10.82
C PHE A 749 0.78 1.17 -12.32
N TYR A 750 1.88 0.54 -12.74
CA TYR A 750 2.12 0.25 -14.16
C TYR A 750 1.16 -0.79 -14.73
N PHE A 751 0.75 -1.79 -13.93
CA PHE A 751 -0.29 -2.74 -14.28
C PHE A 751 -1.61 -2.03 -14.60
N LEU A 752 -2.05 -1.11 -13.73
CA LEU A 752 -3.27 -0.32 -13.95
C LEU A 752 -3.13 0.63 -15.15
N PHE A 753 -1.96 1.19 -15.39
CA PHE A 753 -1.66 1.96 -16.60
C PHE A 753 -1.83 1.12 -17.88
N PHE A 754 -1.25 -0.08 -17.93
CA PHE A 754 -1.42 -0.98 -19.08
C PHE A 754 -2.87 -1.49 -19.23
N VAL A 755 -3.57 -1.75 -18.12
CA VAL A 755 -5.01 -2.07 -18.13
C VAL A 755 -5.83 -0.95 -18.76
N LEU A 756 -5.54 0.31 -18.41
CA LEU A 756 -6.22 1.48 -18.97
C LEU A 756 -6.00 1.61 -20.48
N ILE A 757 -4.74 1.44 -20.94
CA ILE A 757 -4.39 1.47 -22.36
C ILE A 757 -5.05 0.32 -23.12
N ALA A 758 -5.01 -0.89 -22.55
CA ALA A 758 -5.62 -2.09 -23.13
C ALA A 758 -7.12 -1.90 -23.36
N HIS A 759 -7.81 -1.35 -22.36
CA HIS A 759 -9.23 -1.04 -22.47
C HIS A 759 -9.51 0.00 -23.56
N ALA A 760 -8.69 1.05 -23.67
CA ALA A 760 -8.85 2.09 -24.69
C ALA A 760 -8.72 1.53 -26.11
N GLY A 761 -7.71 0.69 -26.36
CA GLY A 761 -7.48 0.08 -27.66
C GLY A 761 -8.51 -0.98 -28.05
N ALA A 762 -9.27 -1.53 -27.12
CA ALA A 762 -10.33 -2.51 -27.40
C ALA A 762 -11.63 -1.86 -27.91
N VAL A 763 -11.83 -0.58 -27.58
CA VAL A 763 -13.09 0.15 -27.79
C VAL A 763 -13.07 0.99 -29.07
N GLU A 764 -11.90 1.29 -29.64
CA GLU A 764 -11.80 2.12 -30.85
C GLU A 764 -12.33 1.35 -32.07
N PRO A 765 -13.43 1.79 -32.73
CA PRO A 765 -13.91 1.12 -33.91
C PRO A 765 -12.88 1.36 -35.01
N THR A 766 -12.33 0.28 -35.58
CA THR A 766 -11.63 0.34 -36.87
C THR A 766 -12.52 1.07 -37.86
N ARG A 767 -12.18 2.34 -38.16
CA ARG A 767 -12.86 3.23 -39.12
C ARG A 767 -13.07 2.60 -40.51
N THR A 768 -12.44 1.46 -40.78
CA THR A 768 -12.51 0.68 -42.02
C THR A 768 -13.86 0.00 -42.28
N ARG A 769 -14.69 -0.30 -41.27
CA ARG A 769 -16.00 -0.96 -41.50
C ARG A 769 -17.11 0.00 -41.97
N ALA A 770 -16.95 1.31 -41.77
CA ALA A 770 -17.95 2.29 -42.21
C ALA A 770 -17.79 2.72 -43.68
N ARG A 771 -16.62 2.51 -44.30
CA ARG A 771 -16.39 2.83 -45.72
C ARG A 771 -16.86 1.73 -46.68
N LEU A 772 -16.82 0.46 -46.26
CA LEU A 772 -17.24 -0.68 -47.11
C LEU A 772 -18.78 -0.83 -47.23
N ARG A 773 -19.56 -0.09 -46.45
CA ARG A 773 -21.04 -0.04 -46.55
C ARG A 773 -21.58 1.13 -47.37
N ARG A 774 -20.71 1.95 -47.98
CA ARG A 774 -21.09 3.12 -48.80
C ARG A 774 -20.64 2.98 -50.27
N HIS A 775 -20.67 1.78 -50.83
CA HIS A 775 -20.80 1.64 -52.28
C HIS A 775 -22.26 1.26 -52.60
N PRO A 776 -23.05 2.16 -53.20
CA PRO A 776 -24.29 1.76 -53.83
C PRO A 776 -23.93 0.98 -55.09
N ALA A 777 -24.34 -0.29 -55.16
CA ALA A 777 -24.33 -1.03 -56.41
C ALA A 777 -25.37 -0.41 -57.35
N SER A 778 -24.91 0.36 -58.32
CA SER A 778 -25.71 0.84 -59.45
C SER A 778 -25.12 0.32 -60.77
N SER A 779 -25.67 -0.77 -61.30
CA SER A 779 -25.75 -1.06 -62.73
C SER A 779 -26.79 -2.16 -62.93
N ARG A 780 -28.02 -1.81 -63.34
CA ARG A 780 -28.53 -2.00 -64.72
C ARG A 780 -28.39 -3.43 -65.23
N ALA A 781 -29.52 -4.13 -65.34
CA ALA A 781 -29.81 -5.04 -66.44
C ALA A 781 -31.24 -4.75 -66.92
N LYS A 782 -31.32 -4.28 -68.17
CA LYS A 782 -32.49 -4.41 -69.04
C LYS A 782 -32.29 -5.69 -69.85
N ILE A 783 -33.42 -6.27 -70.26
CA ILE A 783 -33.66 -7.51 -71.03
C ILE A 783 -33.84 -8.72 -70.13
#